data_AF-A0A946CDJ2-F1
#
_entry.id   AF-A0A946CDJ2-F1
#
_cell.length_a   1.000
_cell.length_b   1.000
_cell.length_c   1.000
_cell.angle_alpha   90.00
_cell.angle_beta   90.00
_cell.angle_gamma   90.00
#
_symmetry.space_group_name_H-M   'P 1'
#
loop_
_entity.id
_entity.type
_entity.pdbx_description
1 polymer ?
#
loop_
_entity_poly.entity_id
_entity_poly.type
_entity_poly.pdbx_seq_one_letter_code
_entity_poly.pdbx_strand_id
1 'polypeptide(L)'
;TGTPTNNDIGSHTFQAIATDNTNREKSQTYQIDVLPALTPIILNEYNAVSTEEYLGGGDELEAGAPFDSFFSRIEGNGGAWVEFVVTQNSDIRKWTLEITNKNSTQILKLADHVALESIPAGTILTFSEGNRYLGTSFNQTSRLNIDGYAWTNIWMHDSIVIDQVNSTHPLSSPIGSDDTRFTWKNAADQIIYGPSGENTALSDSNDNGIGDEPIAVGDSEVFRLEANPSASTNPLNINYDDGSSSSYGRPNRWSNDLTVQLFNGFLAVSSPPQITPISTTKAVRGSYSAEASFFDSAHSVTSLAMPDFIEMTIDGATLTLTSNRLLTTADIGPYEVAIQIDSGSAANNLSYLVFLLEVLHPSPTVVLNEYNAVEPDRYLNGGTAAADGDGAPASSDSHFGRIVGNGGNWFELAVVGDDTPGTINLTDWTIEVGKIAPSGKFAASTTVVLSDAATWSSIPHGTLLTFIEQNSMDGGLDTEINRVNKITTDGYAWTNIHLGTPGFITGTNLDDIRINSSNTAFILKDSTGTIIFGPAGEGIAPLDGVGNSEILELENDASSEVSPIDDASETLLGYDDGSSGSTFGSPNLFAPLGSEVDQAQDFTPYVQTQTAFSIFLTNLGLAGAAAGDDSDGDTFSNLDEYLFGGNPADSAITPITLHDTTTGTISVNVRINDPTYSFVAQRSTDLQNWVNTQLEIVDSDSNLGPNFKLRHIIYEGDDPRSFIRVASQTSN
;
A
#
# COMPACT_ATOMS: atom_id res chain seq x y z
N THR A 1 7.80 51.35 34.32
CA THR A 1 6.36 51.67 34.40
C THR A 1 5.85 51.91 33.00
N GLY A 2 4.94 51.07 32.53
CA GLY A 2 4.36 51.11 31.19
C GLY A 2 3.63 49.81 30.92
N THR A 3 2.63 49.85 30.04
CA THR A 3 2.01 48.64 29.51
C THR A 3 2.95 48.07 28.43
N PRO A 4 3.33 46.79 28.48
CA PRO A 4 4.11 46.16 27.41
C PRO A 4 3.46 46.38 26.05
N THR A 5 4.28 46.59 25.03
CA THR A 5 3.86 46.75 23.63
C THR A 5 4.16 45.48 22.84
N ASN A 6 3.68 45.39 21.60
CA ASN A 6 4.00 44.24 20.73
C ASN A 6 5.51 44.06 20.48
N ASN A 7 6.31 45.13 20.60
CA ASN A 7 7.77 45.04 20.48
C ASN A 7 8.43 44.40 21.70
N ASP A 8 7.70 44.31 22.81
CA ASP A 8 8.16 43.71 24.05
C ASP A 8 7.79 42.23 24.13
N ILE A 9 7.10 41.63 23.14
CA ILE A 9 6.76 40.20 23.14
C ILE A 9 8.04 39.35 23.15
N GLY A 10 8.03 38.28 23.96
CA GLY A 10 9.15 37.36 24.11
C GLY A 10 9.79 37.40 25.50
N SER A 11 10.97 36.80 25.61
CA SER A 11 11.63 36.57 26.89
C SER A 11 12.59 37.69 27.26
N HIS A 12 12.46 38.22 28.48
CA HIS A 12 13.30 39.28 29.02
C HIS A 12 13.88 38.85 30.35
N THR A 13 15.19 39.03 30.52
CA THR A 13 15.84 38.74 31.80
C THR A 13 16.17 40.03 32.55
N PHE A 14 16.03 40.00 33.87
CA PHE A 14 16.46 41.08 34.75
C PHE A 14 17.11 40.51 36.01
N GLN A 15 18.05 41.24 36.61
CA GLN A 15 18.65 40.85 37.89
C GLN A 15 18.07 41.69 39.02
N ALA A 16 17.63 41.04 40.10
CA ALA A 16 17.46 41.69 41.38
C ALA A 16 18.76 41.55 42.18
N ILE A 17 19.29 42.66 42.67
CA ILE A 17 20.50 42.71 43.50
C ILE A 17 20.08 43.16 44.91
N ALA A 18 20.30 42.31 45.90
CA ALA A 18 20.11 42.65 47.30
C ALA A 18 21.45 43.04 47.93
N THR A 19 21.52 44.28 48.43
CA THR A 19 22.73 44.82 49.10
C THR A 19 22.45 45.01 50.59
N ASP A 20 23.29 44.45 51.46
CA ASP A 20 23.19 44.67 52.91
C ASP A 20 23.84 45.99 53.36
N ASN A 21 23.68 46.34 54.64
CA ASN A 21 24.28 47.54 55.24
C ASN A 21 25.82 47.48 55.39
N THR A 22 26.45 46.41 54.93
CA THR A 22 27.91 46.23 54.86
C THR A 22 28.45 46.22 53.42
N ASN A 23 27.61 46.59 52.43
CA ASN A 23 27.90 46.55 51.00
C ASN A 23 28.16 45.13 50.45
N ARG A 24 27.60 44.09 51.06
CA ARG A 24 27.59 42.75 50.44
C ARG A 24 26.40 42.62 49.53
N GLU A 25 26.64 42.13 48.32
CA GLU A 25 25.62 41.95 47.29
C GLU A 25 25.36 40.47 47.01
N LYS A 26 24.09 40.13 46.84
CA LYS A 26 23.66 38.87 46.24
C LYS A 26 22.70 39.18 45.10
N SER A 27 22.96 38.63 43.92
CA SER A 27 22.09 38.80 42.77
C SER A 27 21.30 37.51 42.47
N GLN A 28 20.09 37.70 41.97
CA GLN A 28 19.27 36.64 41.37
C GLN A 28 18.75 37.14 40.02
N THR A 29 18.94 36.33 38.98
CA THR A 29 18.37 36.58 37.66
C THR A 29 16.94 36.04 37.62
N TYR A 30 16.03 36.84 37.09
CA TYR A 30 14.65 36.50 36.81
C TYR A 30 14.42 36.61 35.30
N GLN A 31 13.44 35.86 34.81
CA GLN A 31 12.93 35.95 33.43
C GLN A 31 11.47 36.37 33.50
N ILE A 32 11.05 37.24 32.58
CA ILE A 32 9.65 37.56 32.33
C ILE A 32 9.37 37.34 30.84
N ASP A 33 8.35 36.55 30.56
CA ASP A 33 7.88 36.30 29.20
C ASP A 33 6.64 37.14 28.94
N VAL A 34 6.71 38.02 27.95
CA VAL A 34 5.61 38.89 27.55
C VAL A 34 4.87 38.22 26.39
N LEU A 35 3.59 37.95 26.60
CA LEU A 35 2.74 37.28 25.62
C LEU A 35 1.94 38.30 24.79
N PRO A 36 1.53 37.94 23.57
CA PRO A 36 0.61 38.77 22.77
C PRO A 36 -0.70 39.03 23.53
N ALA A 37 -1.17 40.28 23.53
CA ALA A 37 -2.42 40.66 24.20
C ALA A 37 -3.67 40.08 23.51
N LEU A 38 -3.59 39.90 22.18
CA LEU A 38 -4.57 39.19 21.38
C LEU A 38 -3.83 38.18 20.53
N THR A 39 -4.33 36.95 20.52
CA THR A 39 -3.76 35.83 19.79
C THR A 39 -4.72 35.46 18.67
N PRO A 40 -4.25 35.15 17.44
CA PRO A 40 -5.11 34.73 16.34
C PRO A 40 -5.50 33.24 16.41
N ILE A 41 -4.80 32.48 17.25
CA ILE A 41 -4.96 31.04 17.46
C ILE A 41 -4.68 30.73 18.94
N ILE A 42 -5.42 29.79 19.52
CA ILE A 42 -5.26 29.37 20.92
C ILE A 42 -5.39 27.85 21.06
N LEU A 43 -4.68 27.23 22.00
CA LEU A 43 -4.82 25.81 22.33
C LEU A 43 -6.23 25.55 22.88
N ASN A 44 -6.88 24.51 22.37
CA ASN A 44 -8.22 24.10 22.75
C ASN A 44 -8.23 22.79 23.52
N GLU A 45 -7.63 21.75 22.94
CA GLU A 45 -7.61 20.40 23.48
C GLU A 45 -6.39 19.64 22.92
N TYR A 46 -5.81 18.70 23.65
CA TYR A 46 -4.91 17.70 23.07
C TYR A 46 -5.00 16.38 23.83
N ASN A 47 -4.70 15.30 23.13
CA ASN A 47 -4.76 13.96 23.70
C ASN A 47 -3.46 13.58 24.42
N ALA A 48 -3.58 13.08 25.65
CA ALA A 48 -2.48 12.45 26.37
C ALA A 48 -2.71 10.96 26.66
N VAL A 49 -3.79 10.38 26.13
CA VAL A 49 -4.08 8.95 26.28
C VAL A 49 -3.01 8.14 25.55
N SER A 50 -2.31 7.29 26.29
CA SER A 50 -1.28 6.39 25.76
C SER A 50 -1.87 5.31 24.84
N THR A 51 -1.06 4.77 23.93
CA THR A 51 -1.52 3.88 22.86
C THR A 51 -2.24 2.61 23.31
N GLU A 52 -1.98 2.12 24.52
CA GLU A 52 -2.59 0.92 25.10
C GLU A 52 -3.57 1.25 26.24
N GLU A 53 -3.87 2.54 26.44
CA GLU A 53 -4.77 3.02 27.50
C GLU A 53 -6.06 3.54 26.90
N TYR A 54 -7.14 3.48 27.68
CA TYR A 54 -8.41 4.11 27.33
C TYR A 54 -8.53 5.47 28.00
N LEU A 55 -9.36 6.36 27.43
CA LEU A 55 -9.70 7.62 28.08
C LEU A 55 -10.32 7.37 29.46
N GLY A 56 -9.72 7.97 30.49
CA GLY A 56 -10.04 7.75 31.91
C GLY A 56 -9.55 6.43 32.51
N GLY A 57 -8.75 5.65 31.77
CA GLY A 57 -8.25 4.32 32.14
C GLY A 57 -9.33 3.24 32.10
N GLY A 58 -9.00 2.05 32.61
CA GLY A 58 -9.94 0.92 32.72
C GLY A 58 -10.06 0.09 31.44
N ASP A 59 -11.02 -0.83 31.40
CA ASP A 59 -11.21 -1.78 30.29
C ASP A 59 -12.19 -1.23 29.22
N GLU A 60 -12.16 -1.77 27.99
CA GLU A 60 -13.05 -1.37 26.89
C GLU A 60 -14.55 -1.43 27.26
N LEU A 61 -14.95 -2.48 27.99
CA LEU A 61 -16.35 -2.80 28.28
C LEU A 61 -16.85 -2.24 29.62
N GLU A 62 -16.09 -1.36 30.26
CA GLU A 62 -16.48 -0.80 31.55
C GLU A 62 -17.73 0.10 31.44
N ALA A 63 -18.74 -0.20 32.25
CA ALA A 63 -20.02 0.50 32.20
C ALA A 63 -19.91 1.94 32.71
N GLY A 64 -20.21 2.91 31.83
CA GLY A 64 -20.13 4.33 32.14
C GLY A 64 -18.72 4.90 32.06
N ALA A 65 -17.78 4.13 31.49
CA ALA A 65 -16.43 4.60 31.29
C ALA A 65 -16.40 5.79 30.30
N PRO A 66 -15.44 6.72 30.46
CA PRO A 66 -15.36 7.87 29.58
C PRO A 66 -15.01 7.48 28.14
N PHE A 67 -15.44 8.33 27.20
CA PHE A 67 -15.26 8.11 25.78
C PHE A 67 -15.17 9.45 25.05
N ASP A 68 -14.59 9.43 23.84
CA ASP A 68 -14.60 10.57 22.95
C ASP A 68 -15.82 10.52 22.03
N SER A 69 -16.45 11.67 21.80
CA SER A 69 -17.71 11.73 21.04
C SER A 69 -17.58 11.40 19.54
N PHE A 70 -16.36 11.42 19.00
CA PHE A 70 -16.00 11.05 17.63
C PHE A 70 -15.47 9.61 17.57
N PHE A 71 -14.49 9.26 18.41
CA PHE A 71 -13.84 7.94 18.39
C PHE A 71 -14.61 6.85 19.15
N SER A 72 -15.59 7.22 19.97
CA SER A 72 -16.13 6.35 21.02
C SER A 72 -15.03 5.96 22.02
N ARG A 73 -15.07 4.75 22.58
CA ARG A 73 -14.04 4.25 23.50
C ARG A 73 -13.10 3.35 22.72
N ILE A 74 -11.88 3.84 22.48
CA ILE A 74 -10.80 3.13 21.81
C ILE A 74 -9.50 3.35 22.58
N GLU A 75 -8.54 2.43 22.43
CA GLU A 75 -7.19 2.61 22.95
C GLU A 75 -6.49 3.80 22.28
N GLY A 76 -5.69 4.53 23.04
CA GLY A 76 -4.98 5.73 22.58
C GLY A 76 -5.87 6.92 22.24
N ASN A 77 -7.20 6.79 22.31
CA ASN A 77 -8.15 7.88 22.00
C ASN A 77 -7.86 8.60 20.66
N GLY A 78 -7.60 7.81 19.60
CA GLY A 78 -7.28 8.34 18.28
C GLY A 78 -5.81 8.69 18.05
N GLY A 79 -4.93 8.37 19.01
CA GLY A 79 -3.48 8.58 18.93
C GLY A 79 -3.08 10.03 19.23
N ALA A 80 -1.94 10.47 18.71
CA ALA A 80 -1.45 11.81 18.93
C ALA A 80 -2.20 12.86 18.08
N TRP A 81 -2.91 13.77 18.75
CA TRP A 81 -3.56 14.91 18.10
C TRP A 81 -3.68 16.12 19.05
N VAL A 82 -3.80 17.31 18.45
CA VAL A 82 -4.00 18.59 19.13
C VAL A 82 -4.98 19.47 18.37
N GLU A 83 -5.80 20.21 19.10
CA GLU A 83 -6.76 21.16 18.58
C GLU A 83 -6.45 22.59 19.01
N PHE A 84 -6.65 23.50 18.07
CA PHE A 84 -6.60 24.93 18.31
C PHE A 84 -7.89 25.60 17.87
N VAL A 85 -8.28 26.70 18.51
CA VAL A 85 -9.32 27.59 17.99
C VAL A 85 -8.67 28.76 17.28
N VAL A 86 -9.02 28.97 16.01
CA VAL A 86 -8.72 30.20 15.28
C VAL A 86 -9.68 31.29 15.78
N THR A 87 -9.15 32.35 16.38
CA THR A 87 -9.96 33.41 17.02
C THR A 87 -10.10 34.66 16.15
N GLN A 88 -9.34 34.74 15.06
CA GLN A 88 -9.34 35.82 14.08
C GLN A 88 -9.18 35.22 12.67
N ASN A 89 -9.87 35.76 11.67
CA ASN A 89 -9.68 35.32 10.29
C ASN A 89 -8.19 35.43 9.92
N SER A 90 -7.59 34.31 9.55
CA SER A 90 -6.13 34.21 9.45
C SER A 90 -5.70 33.54 8.15
N ASP A 91 -4.66 34.11 7.55
CA ASP A 91 -3.81 33.45 6.56
C ASP A 91 -2.70 32.72 7.31
N ILE A 92 -2.79 31.38 7.33
CA ILE A 92 -1.88 30.54 8.11
C ILE A 92 -0.77 29.93 7.25
N ARG A 93 -0.67 30.31 5.96
CA ARG A 93 0.42 29.84 5.10
C ARG A 93 1.77 30.15 5.73
N LYS A 94 2.68 29.17 5.70
CA LYS A 94 4.04 29.27 6.25
C LYS A 94 4.13 29.51 7.75
N TRP A 95 3.02 29.47 8.49
CA TRP A 95 3.09 29.46 9.95
C TRP A 95 3.78 28.19 10.42
N THR A 96 4.37 28.25 11.60
CA THR A 96 5.08 27.13 12.21
C THR A 96 4.46 26.81 13.56
N LEU A 97 4.06 25.55 13.73
CA LEU A 97 3.72 24.96 15.03
C LEU A 97 4.95 24.21 15.55
N GLU A 98 5.44 24.64 16.71
CA GLU A 98 6.47 23.95 17.47
C GLU A 98 5.81 23.21 18.63
N ILE A 99 5.99 21.88 18.64
CA ILE A 99 5.48 20.97 19.66
C ILE A 99 6.68 20.42 20.41
N THR A 100 6.73 20.64 21.71
CA THR A 100 7.85 20.22 22.55
C THR A 100 7.34 19.35 23.68
N ASN A 101 8.10 18.33 24.05
CA ASN A 101 7.96 17.67 25.34
C ASN A 101 9.32 17.71 26.06
N LYS A 102 9.44 17.00 27.18
CA LYS A 102 10.69 16.91 27.95
C LYS A 102 11.90 16.39 27.15
N ASN A 103 11.68 15.54 26.15
CA ASN A 103 12.73 14.76 25.48
C ASN A 103 12.89 15.06 23.99
N SER A 104 11.94 15.78 23.38
CA SER A 104 11.83 15.89 21.92
C SER A 104 11.14 17.19 21.50
N THR A 105 11.33 17.54 20.23
CA THR A 105 10.69 18.68 19.59
C THR A 105 10.28 18.28 18.18
N GLN A 106 9.04 18.58 17.82
CA GLN A 106 8.48 18.46 16.49
C GLN A 106 8.18 19.85 15.95
N ILE A 107 8.66 20.13 14.74
CA ILE A 107 8.39 21.35 14.00
C ILE A 107 7.46 21.01 12.84
N LEU A 108 6.31 21.67 12.77
CA LEU A 108 5.36 21.55 11.68
C LEU A 108 5.25 22.90 10.98
N LYS A 109 5.79 22.99 9.78
CA LYS A 109 5.69 24.19 8.94
C LYS A 109 4.55 24.02 7.93
N LEU A 110 3.58 24.91 7.96
CA LEU A 110 2.47 24.89 7.03
C LEU A 110 2.93 25.31 5.63
N ALA A 111 2.39 24.67 4.60
CA ALA A 111 2.77 24.93 3.21
C ALA A 111 2.29 26.31 2.72
N ASP A 112 2.82 26.75 1.57
CA ASP A 112 2.32 27.91 0.83
C ASP A 112 1.13 27.55 -0.06
N HIS A 113 0.10 26.93 0.52
CA HIS A 113 -1.03 26.39 -0.22
C HIS A 113 -2.28 27.25 -0.04
N VAL A 114 -3.08 27.43 -1.10
CA VAL A 114 -4.25 28.32 -1.10
C VAL A 114 -5.34 27.90 -0.11
N ALA A 115 -5.46 26.61 0.19
CA ALA A 115 -6.42 26.12 1.20
C ALA A 115 -6.16 26.68 2.62
N LEU A 116 -4.97 27.22 2.87
CA LEU A 116 -4.56 27.79 4.15
C LEU A 116 -4.62 29.33 4.17
N GLU A 117 -5.00 29.96 3.06
CA GLU A 117 -4.98 31.43 2.91
C GLU A 117 -6.04 32.15 3.74
N SER A 118 -7.16 31.50 4.05
CA SER A 118 -8.28 32.12 4.74
C SER A 118 -9.02 31.13 5.64
N ILE A 119 -8.48 30.92 6.85
CA ILE A 119 -9.17 30.15 7.89
C ILE A 119 -10.08 31.09 8.70
N PRO A 120 -11.40 30.86 8.74
CA PRO A 120 -12.32 31.70 9.50
C PRO A 120 -12.10 31.65 11.02
N ALA A 121 -12.37 32.77 11.69
CA ALA A 121 -12.52 32.78 13.14
C ALA A 121 -13.68 31.86 13.58
N GLY A 122 -13.48 31.15 14.70
CA GLY A 122 -14.35 30.10 15.18
C GLY A 122 -14.00 28.70 14.66
N THR A 123 -13.01 28.57 13.77
CA THR A 123 -12.59 27.24 13.28
C THR A 123 -11.78 26.52 14.34
N ILE A 124 -12.21 25.31 14.71
CA ILE A 124 -11.40 24.32 15.41
C ILE A 124 -10.46 23.71 14.35
N LEU A 125 -9.16 23.88 14.55
CA LEU A 125 -8.11 23.39 13.69
C LEU A 125 -7.38 22.26 14.41
N THR A 126 -7.63 21.04 13.96
CA THR A 126 -7.04 19.83 14.52
C THR A 126 -5.81 19.44 13.70
N PHE A 127 -4.73 19.09 14.38
CA PHE A 127 -3.59 18.43 13.77
C PHE A 127 -3.48 17.02 14.34
N SER A 128 -3.53 16.04 13.46
CA SER A 128 -3.48 14.61 13.78
C SER A 128 -2.22 13.97 13.19
N GLU A 129 -1.58 13.09 13.96
CA GLU A 129 -0.39 12.36 13.51
C GLU A 129 -0.77 11.11 12.71
N GLY A 130 -1.78 10.37 13.15
CA GLY A 130 -2.34 9.24 12.41
C GLY A 130 -3.38 9.68 11.37
N ASN A 131 -3.49 8.92 10.26
CA ASN A 131 -4.54 9.10 9.25
C ASN A 131 -5.62 8.00 9.27
N ARG A 132 -5.52 7.03 10.19
CA ARG A 132 -6.40 5.85 10.27
C ARG A 132 -7.89 6.21 10.26
N TYR A 133 -8.26 7.26 10.99
CA TYR A 133 -9.66 7.67 11.13
C TYR A 133 -10.05 8.80 10.18
N LEU A 134 -9.16 9.79 9.98
CA LEU A 134 -9.37 10.92 9.07
C LEU A 134 -8.05 11.48 8.56
N GLY A 135 -7.93 11.63 7.24
CA GLY A 135 -6.90 12.46 6.61
C GLY A 135 -7.21 13.95 6.70
N THR A 136 -6.46 14.78 5.95
CA THR A 136 -6.74 16.21 5.83
C THR A 136 -8.14 16.46 5.26
N SER A 137 -8.94 17.24 5.97
CA SER A 137 -10.33 17.57 5.60
C SER A 137 -10.66 18.99 6.02
N PHE A 138 -10.91 19.87 5.05
CA PHE A 138 -11.28 21.26 5.32
C PHE A 138 -12.79 21.39 5.52
N ASN A 139 -13.18 22.13 6.58
CA ASN A 139 -14.57 22.45 6.89
C ASN A 139 -15.48 21.21 6.93
N GLN A 140 -14.98 20.09 7.45
CA GLN A 140 -15.75 18.83 7.57
C GLN A 140 -17.02 19.03 8.40
N THR A 141 -16.95 19.93 9.39
CA THR A 141 -18.13 20.59 9.96
C THR A 141 -18.06 22.08 9.70
N SER A 142 -19.16 22.68 9.24
CA SER A 142 -19.22 24.12 8.95
C SER A 142 -20.52 24.70 9.48
N ARG A 143 -20.46 25.31 10.67
CA ARG A 143 -21.63 25.80 11.41
C ARG A 143 -21.42 27.21 11.99
N LEU A 144 -20.57 28.03 11.35
CA LEU A 144 -20.28 29.39 11.81
C LEU A 144 -21.53 30.27 11.85
N ASN A 145 -22.51 30.00 11.00
CA ASN A 145 -23.76 30.75 10.93
C ASN A 145 -24.85 30.31 11.91
N ILE A 146 -24.63 29.21 12.64
CA ILE A 146 -25.62 28.65 13.58
C ILE A 146 -25.03 28.58 14.99
N ASP A 147 -23.87 27.94 15.14
CA ASP A 147 -23.23 27.67 16.43
C ASP A 147 -21.91 28.45 16.63
N GLY A 148 -21.42 29.10 15.58
CA GLY A 148 -20.21 29.93 15.62
C GLY A 148 -18.92 29.13 15.46
N TYR A 149 -18.97 27.84 15.12
CA TYR A 149 -17.76 27.05 14.87
C TYR A 149 -17.76 26.33 13.52
N ALA A 150 -16.56 26.08 13.03
CA ALA A 150 -16.26 25.15 11.94
C ALA A 150 -15.15 24.21 12.41
N TRP A 151 -14.89 23.15 11.66
CA TRP A 151 -13.83 22.19 11.98
C TRP A 151 -13.07 21.76 10.73
N THR A 152 -11.75 21.80 10.84
CA THR A 152 -10.79 21.34 9.83
C THR A 152 -9.76 20.43 10.51
N ASN A 153 -9.55 19.24 9.96
CA ASN A 153 -8.45 18.36 10.34
C ASN A 153 -7.31 18.52 9.33
N ILE A 154 -6.08 18.65 9.80
CA ILE A 154 -4.86 18.60 8.99
C ILE A 154 -4.03 17.43 9.48
N TRP A 155 -3.80 16.47 8.58
CA TRP A 155 -2.88 15.40 8.85
C TRP A 155 -1.44 15.93 8.78
N MET A 156 -0.65 15.71 9.83
CA MET A 156 0.69 16.29 9.96
C MET A 156 1.68 15.80 8.88
N HIS A 157 1.38 14.67 8.24
CA HIS A 157 2.21 14.11 7.17
C HIS A 157 1.68 14.39 5.75
N ASP A 158 0.60 15.18 5.63
CA ASP A 158 0.07 15.61 4.34
C ASP A 158 1.10 16.48 3.61
N SER A 159 1.53 16.03 2.42
CA SER A 159 2.56 16.72 1.64
C SER A 159 2.07 17.95 0.87
N ILE A 160 0.77 18.19 0.82
CA ILE A 160 0.18 19.33 0.11
C ILE A 160 0.05 20.52 1.06
N VAL A 161 -0.43 20.30 2.29
CA VAL A 161 -0.69 21.40 3.25
C VAL A 161 0.38 21.55 4.34
N ILE A 162 1.29 20.58 4.49
CA ILE A 162 2.47 20.69 5.35
C ILE A 162 3.73 20.69 4.47
N ASP A 163 4.61 21.66 4.72
CA ASP A 163 5.95 21.69 4.13
C ASP A 163 6.81 20.62 4.79
N GLN A 164 6.73 19.39 4.26
CA GLN A 164 7.45 18.23 4.78
C GLN A 164 8.97 18.40 4.78
N VAL A 165 9.52 19.26 3.90
CA VAL A 165 10.97 19.50 3.81
C VAL A 165 11.47 20.33 4.98
N ASN A 166 10.67 21.28 5.46
CA ASN A 166 11.00 22.16 6.57
C ASN A 166 10.30 21.77 7.88
N SER A 167 9.62 20.62 7.89
CA SER A 167 9.04 20.01 9.08
C SER A 167 9.90 18.86 9.58
N THR A 168 9.75 18.49 10.84
CA THR A 168 10.43 17.34 11.45
C THR A 168 9.39 16.41 12.04
N HIS A 169 9.59 15.10 11.92
CA HIS A 169 8.72 14.09 12.51
C HIS A 169 9.57 13.16 13.38
N PRO A 170 9.61 13.37 14.71
CA PRO A 170 10.33 12.47 15.61
C PRO A 170 9.69 11.07 15.60
N LEU A 171 10.46 10.05 15.98
CA LEU A 171 9.95 8.66 16.05
C LEU A 171 8.82 8.47 17.08
N SER A 172 8.77 9.32 18.09
CA SER A 172 7.72 9.35 19.09
C SER A 172 7.17 10.77 19.14
N SER A 173 5.85 10.88 19.07
CA SER A 173 5.17 12.17 19.18
C SER A 173 5.56 12.89 20.47
N PRO A 174 5.80 14.20 20.43
CA PRO A 174 5.86 14.99 21.66
C PRO A 174 4.47 15.22 22.28
N ILE A 175 3.39 14.93 21.56
CA ILE A 175 2.01 15.07 22.07
C ILE A 175 1.70 13.91 23.01
N GLY A 176 1.07 14.21 24.14
CA GLY A 176 0.69 13.21 25.13
C GLY A 176 1.85 12.61 25.91
N SER A 177 2.94 13.37 26.05
CA SER A 177 4.12 13.00 26.82
C SER A 177 4.38 14.03 27.93
N ASP A 178 5.16 13.67 28.95
CA ASP A 178 5.63 14.62 29.96
C ASP A 178 6.11 15.96 29.35
N ASP A 179 5.57 17.06 29.86
CA ASP A 179 5.88 18.43 29.47
C ASP A 179 5.43 18.81 28.04
N THR A 180 4.34 18.24 27.52
CA THR A 180 3.79 18.62 26.20
C THR A 180 3.42 20.12 26.18
N ARG A 181 4.02 20.86 25.24
CA ARG A 181 3.79 22.30 25.02
C ARG A 181 3.76 22.67 23.55
N PHE A 182 2.99 23.71 23.23
CA PHE A 182 2.75 24.19 21.87
C PHE A 182 3.07 25.67 21.73
N THR A 183 3.83 26.02 20.68
CA THR A 183 4.15 27.41 20.32
C THR A 183 3.86 27.65 18.84
N TRP A 184 3.14 28.72 18.53
CA TRP A 184 2.88 29.15 17.16
C TRP A 184 3.74 30.35 16.77
N LYS A 185 4.33 30.28 15.58
CA LYS A 185 5.03 31.37 14.92
C LYS A 185 4.36 31.69 13.59
N ASN A 186 4.26 32.98 13.24
CA ASN A 186 3.76 33.41 11.94
C ASN A 186 4.80 33.19 10.82
N ALA A 187 4.45 33.54 9.57
CA ALA A 187 5.34 33.42 8.41
C ALA A 187 6.65 34.25 8.49
N ALA A 188 6.75 35.18 9.44
CA ALA A 188 7.95 35.98 9.72
C ALA A 188 8.74 35.44 10.94
N ASP A 189 8.45 34.22 11.39
CA ASP A 189 9.02 33.54 12.55
C ASP A 189 8.79 34.25 13.90
N GLN A 190 7.79 35.13 13.97
CA GLN A 190 7.42 35.82 15.21
C GLN A 190 6.41 34.96 16.00
N ILE A 191 6.64 34.83 17.31
CA ILE A 191 5.72 34.12 18.20
C ILE A 191 4.38 34.87 18.26
N ILE A 192 3.30 34.15 17.97
CA ILE A 192 1.92 34.65 17.98
C ILE A 192 1.03 33.97 19.02
N TYR A 193 1.46 32.82 19.55
CA TYR A 193 0.83 32.13 20.67
C TYR A 193 1.83 31.15 21.31
N GLY A 194 1.68 30.92 22.61
CA GLY A 194 2.47 29.94 23.36
C GLY A 194 3.77 30.47 23.99
N PRO A 195 4.54 29.60 24.68
CA PRO A 195 4.23 28.18 24.91
C PRO A 195 2.93 27.99 25.70
N SER A 196 2.17 26.94 25.41
CA SER A 196 0.92 26.57 26.10
C SER A 196 0.86 25.06 26.30
N GLY A 197 0.24 24.59 27.37
CA GLY A 197 0.22 23.18 27.76
C GLY A 197 0.75 22.97 29.18
N GLU A 198 1.32 21.79 29.43
CA GLU A 198 1.80 21.39 30.75
C GLU A 198 2.87 22.32 31.29
N ASN A 199 2.89 22.48 32.62
CA ASN A 199 3.86 23.31 33.33
C ASN A 199 3.92 24.78 32.85
N THR A 200 2.92 25.22 32.08
CA THR A 200 2.69 26.61 31.67
C THR A 200 1.31 27.06 32.10
N ALA A 201 0.28 26.27 31.79
CA ALA A 201 -1.04 26.48 32.33
C ALA A 201 -1.05 26.23 33.85
N LEU A 202 -1.82 27.06 34.57
CA LEU A 202 -1.93 27.03 36.02
C LEU A 202 -3.39 26.82 36.40
N SER A 203 -3.68 25.76 37.14
CA SER A 203 -4.99 25.57 37.75
C SER A 203 -5.14 26.47 38.98
N ASP A 204 -6.37 26.87 39.29
CA ASP A 204 -6.74 27.64 40.48
C ASP A 204 -7.09 26.67 41.62
N SER A 205 -6.07 26.06 42.21
CA SER A 205 -6.21 24.96 43.17
C SER A 205 -7.01 25.29 44.44
N ASN A 206 -7.23 26.59 44.70
CA ASN A 206 -7.93 27.08 45.88
C ASN A 206 -9.08 28.06 45.56
N ASP A 207 -9.55 28.10 44.31
CA ASP A 207 -10.68 28.89 43.82
C ASP A 207 -10.60 30.40 44.16
N ASN A 208 -9.40 30.98 44.17
CA ASN A 208 -9.21 32.40 44.50
C ASN A 208 -9.23 33.33 43.27
N GLY A 209 -9.33 32.76 42.06
CA GLY A 209 -9.28 33.41 40.77
C GLY A 209 -7.87 33.63 40.22
N ILE A 210 -6.85 32.99 40.80
CA ILE A 210 -5.44 33.11 40.42
C ILE A 210 -4.87 31.71 40.28
N GLY A 211 -4.42 31.36 39.07
CA GLY A 211 -3.73 30.09 38.84
C GLY A 211 -2.45 30.04 39.66
N ASP A 212 -2.31 28.98 40.46
CA ASP A 212 -1.22 28.84 41.43
C ASP A 212 -0.59 27.44 41.48
N GLU A 213 -1.17 26.45 40.81
CA GLU A 213 -0.59 25.10 40.68
C GLU A 213 -0.42 24.74 39.18
N PRO A 214 0.76 24.26 38.75
CA PRO A 214 0.95 23.79 37.38
C PRO A 214 0.05 22.59 37.04
N ILE A 215 -0.50 22.59 35.82
CA ILE A 215 -1.24 21.43 35.29
C ILE A 215 -0.25 20.40 34.76
N ALA A 216 -0.49 19.14 35.14
CA ALA A 216 0.16 17.94 34.61
C ALA A 216 -0.92 17.01 34.10
N VAL A 217 -0.69 16.31 32.99
CA VAL A 217 -1.70 15.47 32.36
C VAL A 217 -1.23 14.02 32.34
N GLY A 218 -2.06 13.12 32.87
CA GLY A 218 -1.78 11.69 32.89
C GLY A 218 -1.93 11.01 31.53
N ASP A 219 -1.42 9.77 31.47
CA ASP A 219 -1.45 8.89 30.29
C ASP A 219 -2.83 8.32 29.95
N SER A 220 -3.87 8.71 30.68
CA SER A 220 -5.27 8.36 30.42
C SER A 220 -6.16 9.59 30.28
N GLU A 221 -5.59 10.78 30.14
CA GLU A 221 -6.30 12.05 30.21
C GLU A 221 -6.13 12.87 28.93
N VAL A 222 -6.92 13.94 28.82
CA VAL A 222 -6.73 15.00 27.83
C VAL A 222 -6.50 16.31 28.54
N PHE A 223 -5.79 17.23 27.89
CA PHE A 223 -5.72 18.63 28.30
C PHE A 223 -6.77 19.40 27.54
N ARG A 224 -7.54 20.27 28.19
CA ARG A 224 -8.60 21.04 27.52
C ARG A 224 -8.81 22.44 28.10
N LEU A 225 -9.40 23.31 27.28
CA LEU A 225 -9.92 24.60 27.70
C LEU A 225 -11.38 24.47 28.15
N GLU A 226 -11.65 24.69 29.44
CA GLU A 226 -12.97 24.74 30.07
C GLU A 226 -13.57 26.16 30.07
N ALA A 227 -13.41 26.88 28.96
CA ALA A 227 -13.96 28.21 28.79
C ALA A 227 -14.29 28.51 27.33
N ASN A 228 -15.19 29.47 27.12
CA ASN A 228 -15.50 29.95 25.78
C ASN A 228 -14.25 30.59 25.15
N PRO A 229 -13.88 30.18 23.93
CA PRO A 229 -12.68 30.67 23.28
C PRO A 229 -12.81 32.16 22.91
N SER A 230 -11.70 32.89 23.06
CA SER A 230 -11.62 34.31 22.71
C SER A 230 -10.19 34.68 22.31
N ALA A 231 -10.02 35.75 21.54
CA ALA A 231 -8.68 36.24 21.19
C ALA A 231 -7.86 36.71 22.40
N SER A 232 -8.48 36.94 23.56
CA SER A 232 -7.79 37.25 24.82
C SER A 232 -7.41 36.03 25.65
N THR A 233 -7.84 34.83 25.25
CA THR A 233 -7.41 33.58 25.89
C THR A 233 -5.92 33.41 25.63
N ASN A 234 -5.16 33.24 26.70
CA ASN A 234 -3.71 33.13 26.66
C ASN A 234 -3.26 31.84 27.38
N PRO A 235 -2.00 31.42 27.18
CA PRO A 235 -1.47 30.20 27.80
C PRO A 235 -1.57 30.07 29.33
N LEU A 236 -1.73 31.18 30.06
CA LEU A 236 -1.88 31.21 31.51
C LEU A 236 -3.35 31.26 31.96
N ASN A 237 -4.29 30.94 31.07
CA ASN A 237 -5.71 30.93 31.41
C ASN A 237 -5.98 29.85 32.47
N ILE A 238 -6.61 30.25 33.58
CA ILE A 238 -6.93 29.38 34.71
C ILE A 238 -7.98 28.32 34.42
N ASN A 239 -8.68 28.44 33.28
CA ASN A 239 -9.70 27.46 32.85
C ASN A 239 -9.11 26.39 31.93
N TYR A 240 -7.80 26.31 31.77
CA TYR A 240 -7.22 25.07 31.26
C TYR A 240 -7.30 24.03 32.37
N ASP A 241 -7.61 22.79 32.01
CA ASP A 241 -7.70 21.68 32.95
C ASP A 241 -7.29 20.37 32.26
N ASP A 242 -6.93 19.37 33.07
CA ASP A 242 -6.91 18.00 32.62
C ASP A 242 -8.33 17.39 32.67
N GLY A 243 -8.49 16.20 32.11
CA GLY A 243 -9.67 15.41 32.42
C GLY A 243 -9.92 14.24 31.50
N SER A 244 -11.02 13.56 31.80
CA SER A 244 -11.39 12.30 31.14
C SER A 244 -12.51 12.47 30.12
N SER A 245 -12.73 13.66 29.57
CA SER A 245 -13.74 13.88 28.51
C SER A 245 -13.09 14.59 27.34
N SER A 246 -13.27 14.00 26.15
CA SER A 246 -12.62 14.38 24.90
C SER A 246 -13.68 14.68 23.84
N SER A 247 -13.41 15.67 23.00
CA SER A 247 -14.38 16.21 22.05
C SER A 247 -13.80 16.42 20.66
N TYR A 248 -13.03 15.46 20.16
CA TYR A 248 -12.36 15.56 18.86
C TYR A 248 -13.27 16.12 17.76
N GLY A 249 -12.84 17.24 17.17
CA GLY A 249 -13.51 17.99 16.13
C GLY A 249 -14.74 18.80 16.56
N ARG A 250 -14.96 18.97 17.87
CA ARG A 250 -16.16 19.59 18.44
C ARG A 250 -15.83 20.51 19.62
N PRO A 251 -16.77 21.41 20.00
CA PRO A 251 -16.59 22.23 21.19
C PRO A 251 -16.42 21.40 22.47
N ASN A 252 -15.46 21.80 23.31
CA ASN A 252 -15.10 21.08 24.55
C ASN A 252 -16.28 20.83 25.48
N ARG A 253 -16.22 19.72 26.20
CA ARG A 253 -17.21 19.35 27.22
C ARG A 253 -16.53 19.01 28.53
N TRP A 254 -17.18 19.39 29.62
CA TRP A 254 -16.69 19.13 30.97
C TRP A 254 -17.85 19.05 31.97
N SER A 255 -17.52 18.74 33.23
CA SER A 255 -18.51 18.49 34.29
C SER A 255 -19.47 17.35 33.94
N ASN A 256 -18.93 16.20 33.48
CA ASN A 256 -19.71 15.04 32.99
C ASN A 256 -20.65 15.42 31.84
N ASP A 257 -20.13 16.10 30.81
CA ASP A 257 -20.87 16.59 29.64
C ASP A 257 -22.03 17.56 29.91
N LEU A 258 -22.17 18.06 31.14
CA LEU A 258 -23.21 19.03 31.48
C LEU A 258 -22.89 20.44 30.98
N THR A 259 -21.61 20.74 30.78
CA THR A 259 -21.15 22.03 30.26
C THR A 259 -20.51 21.84 28.90
N VAL A 260 -20.86 22.73 27.97
CA VAL A 260 -20.35 22.73 26.59
C VAL A 260 -19.76 24.09 26.29
N GLN A 261 -18.58 24.09 25.68
CA GLN A 261 -17.90 25.28 25.18
C GLN A 261 -18.76 25.98 24.13
N LEU A 262 -18.94 27.30 24.24
CA LEU A 262 -19.77 28.09 23.33
C LEU A 262 -18.91 28.98 22.44
N PHE A 263 -19.18 28.92 21.12
CA PHE A 263 -18.49 29.70 20.09
C PHE A 263 -19.31 30.92 19.63
N ASN A 264 -20.30 31.36 20.42
CA ASN A 264 -21.21 32.47 20.08
C ASN A 264 -20.49 33.78 19.69
N GLY A 265 -19.27 34.00 20.18
CA GLY A 265 -18.45 35.16 19.82
C GLY A 265 -17.99 35.18 18.36
N PHE A 266 -18.09 34.05 17.66
CA PHE A 266 -17.65 33.85 16.28
C PHE A 266 -18.81 33.63 15.30
N LEU A 267 -20.06 33.84 15.73
CA LEU A 267 -21.22 33.73 14.85
C LEU A 267 -21.09 34.63 13.62
N ALA A 268 -21.22 34.03 12.44
CA ALA A 268 -21.11 34.69 11.16
C ALA A 268 -22.46 34.68 10.41
N VAL A 269 -22.56 35.47 9.33
CA VAL A 269 -23.76 35.46 8.47
C VAL A 269 -23.80 34.22 7.58
N SER A 270 -22.62 33.74 7.16
CA SER A 270 -22.41 32.59 6.28
C SER A 270 -21.31 31.70 6.85
N SER A 271 -21.33 30.44 6.43
CA SER A 271 -20.33 29.43 6.76
C SER A 271 -19.69 28.90 5.47
N PRO A 272 -18.42 28.46 5.50
CA PRO A 272 -17.78 27.80 4.37
C PRO A 272 -18.61 26.63 3.85
N PRO A 273 -18.59 26.33 2.54
CA PRO A 273 -19.17 25.09 2.02
C PRO A 273 -18.65 23.87 2.77
N GLN A 274 -19.55 22.97 3.15
CA GLN A 274 -19.22 21.68 3.73
C GLN A 274 -19.22 20.63 2.61
N ILE A 275 -18.22 19.74 2.61
CA ILE A 275 -18.07 18.65 1.65
C ILE A 275 -17.71 17.35 2.41
N THR A 276 -18.21 16.21 1.95
CA THR A 276 -17.75 14.91 2.46
C THR A 276 -16.31 14.63 2.03
N PRO A 277 -15.60 13.74 2.73
CA PRO A 277 -14.39 13.15 2.21
C PRO A 277 -14.61 12.54 0.81
N ILE A 278 -13.56 12.55 0.00
CA ILE A 278 -13.53 11.83 -1.28
C ILE A 278 -13.53 10.32 -1.00
N SER A 279 -14.30 9.55 -1.77
CA SER A 279 -14.51 8.11 -1.50
C SER A 279 -13.23 7.27 -1.59
N THR A 280 -12.25 7.69 -2.39
CA THR A 280 -10.93 7.06 -2.46
C THR A 280 -9.91 8.08 -2.95
N THR A 281 -8.65 7.90 -2.54
CA THR A 281 -7.48 8.65 -3.01
C THR A 281 -6.53 7.79 -3.82
N LYS A 282 -6.93 6.57 -4.17
CA LYS A 282 -6.11 5.60 -4.92
C LYS A 282 -6.77 5.29 -6.27
N ALA A 283 -5.98 5.29 -7.34
CA ALA A 283 -6.37 4.73 -8.62
C ALA A 283 -5.77 3.34 -8.78
N VAL A 284 -6.58 2.37 -9.20
CA VAL A 284 -6.23 0.95 -9.28
C VAL A 284 -6.83 0.34 -10.54
N ARG A 285 -6.31 -0.82 -10.99
CA ARG A 285 -6.85 -1.55 -12.15
C ARG A 285 -7.05 -0.67 -13.40
N GLY A 286 -6.08 0.20 -13.66
CA GLY A 286 -6.08 1.09 -14.82
C GLY A 286 -7.15 2.19 -14.81
N SER A 287 -7.84 2.44 -13.70
CA SER A 287 -8.92 3.43 -13.66
C SER A 287 -8.97 4.21 -12.34
N TYR A 288 -9.65 5.35 -12.39
CA TYR A 288 -9.99 6.12 -11.21
C TYR A 288 -11.46 6.52 -11.26
N SER A 289 -12.17 6.31 -10.16
CA SER A 289 -13.53 6.80 -9.95
C SER A 289 -13.70 7.11 -8.48
N ALA A 290 -14.01 8.37 -8.17
CA ALA A 290 -14.24 8.79 -6.80
C ALA A 290 -15.33 9.84 -6.71
N GLU A 291 -16.04 9.83 -5.58
CA GLU A 291 -17.18 10.70 -5.33
C GLU A 291 -17.03 11.45 -4.01
N ALA A 292 -17.51 12.69 -4.00
CA ALA A 292 -17.73 13.48 -2.81
C ALA A 292 -19.07 14.22 -2.94
N SER A 293 -19.67 14.59 -1.81
CA SER A 293 -20.97 15.28 -1.80
C SER A 293 -20.91 16.59 -1.06
N PHE A 294 -21.56 17.60 -1.63
CA PHE A 294 -21.84 18.89 -1.01
C PHE A 294 -23.10 18.80 -0.16
N PHE A 295 -23.17 19.61 0.88
CA PHE A 295 -24.39 19.73 1.69
C PHE A 295 -25.45 20.65 1.04
N ASP A 296 -25.05 21.47 0.06
CA ASP A 296 -25.92 22.31 -0.77
C ASP A 296 -25.47 22.25 -2.24
N SER A 297 -26.43 22.10 -3.15
CA SER A 297 -26.21 22.05 -4.61
C SER A 297 -25.90 23.40 -5.26
N ALA A 298 -26.04 24.52 -4.54
CA ALA A 298 -25.91 25.87 -5.08
C ALA A 298 -24.46 26.42 -5.06
N HIS A 299 -23.45 25.56 -5.23
CA HIS A 299 -22.04 25.96 -5.17
C HIS A 299 -21.39 26.01 -6.54
N SER A 300 -20.46 26.94 -6.72
CA SER A 300 -19.54 26.93 -7.86
C SER A 300 -18.28 26.19 -7.48
N VAL A 301 -17.80 25.32 -8.37
CA VAL A 301 -16.67 24.42 -8.10
C VAL A 301 -15.64 24.64 -9.19
N THR A 302 -14.37 24.78 -8.79
CA THR A 302 -13.26 25.07 -9.69
C THR A 302 -12.08 24.17 -9.37
N SER A 303 -11.56 23.46 -10.39
CA SER A 303 -10.29 22.76 -10.29
C SER A 303 -9.13 23.75 -10.22
N LEU A 304 -8.30 23.64 -9.20
CA LEU A 304 -7.09 24.44 -9.03
C LEU A 304 -5.84 23.67 -9.46
N ALA A 305 -5.76 22.39 -9.06
CA ALA A 305 -4.74 21.44 -9.48
C ALA A 305 -5.40 20.08 -9.73
N MET A 306 -5.15 19.47 -10.88
CA MET A 306 -5.70 18.17 -11.24
C MET A 306 -4.92 17.59 -12.43
N PRO A 307 -4.62 16.28 -12.45
CA PRO A 307 -4.01 15.63 -13.61
C PRO A 307 -4.89 15.75 -14.85
N ASP A 308 -4.27 15.78 -16.03
CA ASP A 308 -4.97 15.93 -17.32
C ASP A 308 -5.82 14.71 -17.69
N PHE A 309 -5.52 13.55 -17.11
CA PHE A 309 -6.27 12.32 -17.29
C PHE A 309 -7.51 12.23 -16.37
N ILE A 310 -7.77 13.22 -15.51
CA ILE A 310 -8.96 13.27 -14.65
C ILE A 310 -9.99 14.23 -15.21
N GLU A 311 -11.23 13.76 -15.32
CA GLU A 311 -12.40 14.56 -15.61
C GLU A 311 -13.21 14.80 -14.33
N MET A 312 -13.66 16.04 -14.16
CA MET A 312 -14.50 16.46 -13.04
C MET A 312 -15.91 16.75 -13.55
N THR A 313 -16.89 16.09 -12.95
CA THR A 313 -18.31 16.31 -13.23
C THR A 313 -19.08 16.59 -11.95
N ILE A 314 -20.16 17.35 -12.07
CA ILE A 314 -21.01 17.73 -10.94
C ILE A 314 -22.46 17.52 -11.36
N ASP A 315 -23.17 16.69 -10.60
CA ASP A 315 -24.62 16.51 -10.75
C ASP A 315 -25.32 16.82 -9.43
N GLY A 316 -26.03 17.95 -9.41
CA GLY A 316 -26.67 18.46 -8.20
C GLY A 316 -25.66 18.72 -7.08
N ALA A 317 -25.67 17.88 -6.05
CA ALA A 317 -24.79 17.98 -4.88
C ALA A 317 -23.63 16.97 -4.93
N THR A 318 -23.50 16.17 -5.98
CA THR A 318 -22.44 15.16 -6.09
C THR A 318 -21.33 15.65 -7.01
N LEU A 319 -20.09 15.58 -6.54
CA LEU A 319 -18.86 15.72 -7.30
C LEU A 319 -18.37 14.32 -7.66
N THR A 320 -18.13 14.08 -8.95
CA THR A 320 -17.54 12.83 -9.44
C THR A 320 -16.26 13.13 -10.19
N LEU A 321 -15.18 12.44 -9.82
CA LEU A 321 -13.89 12.47 -10.49
C LEU A 321 -13.67 11.12 -11.17
N THR A 322 -13.41 11.12 -12.48
CA THR A 322 -13.14 9.89 -13.25
C THR A 322 -11.92 10.01 -14.12
N SER A 323 -11.21 8.91 -14.35
CA SER A 323 -10.19 8.85 -15.39
C SER A 323 -10.83 8.93 -16.79
N ASN A 324 -10.37 9.85 -17.63
CA ASN A 324 -10.88 10.03 -18.99
C ASN A 324 -10.29 9.05 -20.04
N ARG A 325 -9.35 8.21 -19.61
CA ARG A 325 -8.72 7.13 -20.37
C ARG A 325 -8.25 6.03 -19.41
N LEU A 326 -7.88 4.88 -19.96
CA LEU A 326 -7.17 3.85 -19.21
C LEU A 326 -5.80 4.39 -18.75
N LEU A 327 -5.49 4.17 -17.47
CA LEU A 327 -4.22 4.51 -16.85
C LEU A 327 -3.19 3.42 -17.15
N THR A 328 -1.95 3.83 -17.34
CA THR A 328 -0.82 2.99 -17.75
C THR A 328 0.31 3.06 -16.73
N THR A 329 1.34 2.26 -16.89
CA THR A 329 2.52 2.31 -16.01
C THR A 329 3.23 3.66 -16.02
N ALA A 330 3.07 4.47 -17.07
CA ALA A 330 3.58 5.83 -17.14
C ALA A 330 2.82 6.83 -16.25
N ASP A 331 1.62 6.46 -15.78
CA ASP A 331 0.78 7.27 -14.91
C ASP A 331 0.97 6.93 -13.42
N ILE A 332 1.82 5.95 -13.09
CA ILE A 332 2.06 5.55 -11.69
C ILE A 332 2.68 6.69 -10.90
N GLY A 333 2.14 6.92 -9.70
CA GLY A 333 2.70 7.83 -8.73
C GLY A 333 1.71 8.83 -8.13
N PRO A 334 2.23 9.77 -7.32
CA PRO A 334 1.42 10.72 -6.59
C PRO A 334 1.10 11.98 -7.42
N TYR A 335 -0.14 12.45 -7.33
CA TYR A 335 -0.63 13.67 -7.96
C TYR A 335 -1.44 14.51 -6.97
N GLU A 336 -1.19 15.81 -6.95
CA GLU A 336 -2.05 16.74 -6.21
C GLU A 336 -3.40 16.89 -6.92
N VAL A 337 -4.48 16.78 -6.15
CA VAL A 337 -5.82 17.21 -6.56
C VAL A 337 -6.28 18.29 -5.57
N ALA A 338 -6.54 19.49 -6.08
CA ALA A 338 -7.02 20.63 -5.31
C ALA A 338 -8.23 21.26 -6.01
N ILE A 339 -9.35 21.30 -5.30
CA ILE A 339 -10.65 21.77 -5.82
C ILE A 339 -11.17 22.84 -4.88
N GLN A 340 -11.47 24.03 -5.41
CA GLN A 340 -12.11 25.11 -4.68
C GLN A 340 -13.63 25.03 -4.82
N ILE A 341 -14.32 25.25 -3.71
CA ILE A 341 -15.77 25.27 -3.62
C ILE A 341 -16.17 26.64 -3.10
N ASP A 342 -17.01 27.36 -3.84
CA ASP A 342 -17.44 28.72 -3.51
C ASP A 342 -18.97 28.80 -3.43
N SER A 343 -19.49 29.20 -2.26
CA SER A 343 -20.92 29.43 -2.03
C SER A 343 -21.46 30.73 -2.63
N GLY A 344 -20.60 31.61 -3.14
CA GLY A 344 -20.96 32.93 -3.66
C GLY A 344 -21.29 33.97 -2.58
N SER A 345 -21.12 33.61 -1.30
CA SER A 345 -21.30 34.54 -0.17
C SER A 345 -20.18 35.59 -0.13
N ALA A 346 -20.42 36.73 0.53
CA ALA A 346 -19.43 37.82 0.60
C ALA A 346 -18.23 37.54 1.53
N ALA A 347 -18.40 36.60 2.48
CA ALA A 347 -17.37 36.16 3.41
C ALA A 347 -17.62 34.70 3.77
N ASN A 348 -16.61 34.00 4.30
CA ASN A 348 -16.68 32.59 4.67
C ASN A 348 -17.31 31.74 3.55
N ASN A 349 -16.92 32.02 2.30
CA ASN A 349 -17.57 31.48 1.12
C ASN A 349 -16.78 30.34 0.48
N LEU A 350 -15.51 30.18 0.85
CA LEU A 350 -14.60 29.21 0.25
C LEU A 350 -14.38 27.99 1.14
N SER A 351 -14.33 26.83 0.51
CA SER A 351 -13.84 25.57 1.07
C SER A 351 -13.00 24.85 0.02
N TYR A 352 -12.23 23.86 0.45
CA TYR A 352 -11.28 23.16 -0.43
C TYR A 352 -11.37 21.65 -0.21
N LEU A 353 -11.40 20.89 -1.31
CA LEU A 353 -11.11 19.46 -1.29
C LEU A 353 -9.69 19.30 -1.81
N VAL A 354 -8.80 18.82 -0.95
CA VAL A 354 -7.37 18.67 -1.24
C VAL A 354 -6.94 17.27 -0.83
N PHE A 355 -6.32 16.54 -1.74
CA PHE A 355 -5.77 15.21 -1.46
C PHE A 355 -4.70 14.83 -2.47
N LEU A 356 -3.89 13.85 -2.10
CA LEU A 356 -2.93 13.22 -3.00
C LEU A 356 -3.60 12.01 -3.65
N LEU A 357 -3.82 12.07 -4.96
CA LEU A 357 -4.18 10.91 -5.76
C LEU A 357 -2.93 10.06 -5.97
N GLU A 358 -2.94 8.82 -5.49
CA GLU A 358 -1.89 7.85 -5.81
C GLU A 358 -2.38 6.87 -6.86
N VAL A 359 -1.72 6.86 -8.02
CA VAL A 359 -1.96 5.87 -9.07
C VAL A 359 -1.07 4.66 -8.79
N LEU A 360 -1.69 3.54 -8.40
CA LEU A 360 -1.01 2.26 -8.23
C LEU A 360 -0.80 1.58 -9.58
N HIS A 361 0.01 0.52 -9.59
CA HIS A 361 0.29 -0.21 -10.81
C HIS A 361 -1.03 -0.77 -11.41
N PRO A 362 -1.36 -0.47 -12.68
CA PRO A 362 -2.67 -0.77 -13.23
C PRO A 362 -2.90 -2.24 -13.56
N SER A 363 -1.84 -3.03 -13.70
CA SER A 363 -1.86 -4.47 -13.98
C SER A 363 -0.54 -5.11 -13.51
N PRO A 364 -0.34 -5.30 -12.19
CA PRO A 364 0.87 -5.90 -11.64
C PRO A 364 1.18 -7.28 -12.24
N THR A 365 2.46 -7.57 -12.45
CA THR A 365 2.94 -8.85 -12.99
C THR A 365 3.42 -9.83 -11.92
N VAL A 366 3.60 -9.34 -10.69
CA VAL A 366 3.92 -10.12 -9.49
C VAL A 366 3.18 -9.47 -8.32
N VAL A 367 2.51 -10.27 -7.48
CA VAL A 367 1.72 -9.81 -6.34
C VAL A 367 2.14 -10.50 -5.05
N LEU A 368 1.87 -9.88 -3.90
CA LEU A 368 2.04 -10.53 -2.60
C LEU A 368 0.97 -11.63 -2.45
N ASN A 369 1.37 -12.83 -2.01
CA ASN A 369 0.46 -13.96 -1.85
C ASN A 369 0.19 -14.29 -0.37
N GLU A 370 1.25 -14.43 0.41
CA GLU A 370 1.16 -14.85 1.81
C GLU A 370 2.42 -14.40 2.57
N TYR A 371 2.32 -14.09 3.86
CA TYR A 371 3.50 -14.05 4.73
C TYR A 371 3.19 -14.43 6.16
N ASN A 372 4.21 -14.91 6.87
CA ASN A 372 4.06 -15.37 8.24
C ASN A 372 4.37 -14.27 9.27
N ALA A 373 3.36 -13.84 10.02
CA ALA A 373 3.53 -12.91 11.14
C ALA A 373 3.68 -13.62 12.51
N VAL A 374 3.59 -14.96 12.53
CA VAL A 374 3.68 -15.75 13.77
C VAL A 374 5.05 -15.60 14.44
N GLU A 375 5.04 -15.19 15.70
CA GLU A 375 6.26 -15.03 16.50
C GLU A 375 7.03 -16.35 16.70
N PRO A 376 8.38 -16.32 16.84
CA PRO A 376 9.21 -17.52 16.98
C PRO A 376 8.91 -18.39 18.20
N ASP A 377 8.13 -17.91 19.17
CA ASP A 377 7.71 -18.65 20.37
C ASP A 377 6.21 -18.97 20.41
N ARG A 378 5.46 -18.64 19.35
CA ARG A 378 4.01 -18.85 19.24
C ARG A 378 3.66 -19.91 18.19
N TYR A 379 2.42 -20.39 18.25
CA TYR A 379 1.83 -21.21 17.19
C TYR A 379 0.90 -20.33 16.36
N LEU A 380 0.63 -20.74 15.12
CA LEU A 380 -0.49 -20.19 14.33
C LEU A 380 -1.79 -20.31 15.14
N ASN A 381 -2.55 -19.22 15.21
CA ASN A 381 -3.71 -18.98 16.07
C ASN A 381 -3.43 -19.23 17.57
N GLY A 382 -2.19 -19.06 18.02
CA GLY A 382 -1.80 -19.21 19.42
C GLY A 382 -1.98 -20.63 19.96
N GLY A 383 -2.17 -20.76 21.29
CA GLY A 383 -2.42 -22.03 21.95
C GLY A 383 -1.17 -22.91 22.18
N THR A 384 -1.30 -24.21 21.94
CA THR A 384 -0.30 -25.25 22.24
C THR A 384 -0.11 -26.22 21.06
N ALA A 385 0.86 -27.12 21.12
CA ALA A 385 1.05 -28.14 20.08
C ALA A 385 -0.18 -29.01 19.74
N ALA A 386 -1.21 -29.06 20.61
CA ALA A 386 -2.39 -29.93 20.44
C ALA A 386 -3.72 -29.19 20.18
N ALA A 387 -3.77 -27.86 20.39
CA ALA A 387 -4.99 -27.04 20.31
C ALA A 387 -4.59 -25.59 20.08
N ASP A 388 -5.27 -24.85 19.21
CA ASP A 388 -5.09 -23.41 19.02
C ASP A 388 -5.74 -22.60 20.15
N GLY A 389 -5.74 -21.27 20.01
CA GLY A 389 -6.33 -20.33 20.95
C GLY A 389 -7.84 -20.53 21.13
N ASP A 390 -8.52 -21.02 20.10
CA ASP A 390 -9.97 -21.26 20.08
C ASP A 390 -10.35 -22.69 20.49
N GLY A 391 -9.41 -23.63 20.43
CA GLY A 391 -9.57 -25.01 20.85
C GLY A 391 -9.07 -26.02 19.82
N ALA A 392 -9.92 -26.99 19.47
CA ALA A 392 -9.61 -28.03 18.49
C ALA A 392 -10.71 -28.09 17.41
N PRO A 393 -10.37 -28.39 16.15
CA PRO A 393 -9.05 -28.76 15.63
C PRO A 393 -8.08 -27.58 15.57
N ALA A 394 -6.80 -27.89 15.71
CA ALA A 394 -5.71 -26.94 15.67
C ALA A 394 -5.47 -26.35 14.28
N SER A 395 -5.41 -25.02 14.14
CA SER A 395 -4.84 -24.34 12.97
C SER A 395 -3.45 -24.89 12.63
N SER A 396 -3.14 -25.08 11.35
CA SER A 396 -1.86 -25.62 10.92
C SER A 396 -1.49 -25.21 9.52
N ASP A 397 -0.19 -25.11 9.26
CA ASP A 397 0.33 -24.95 7.92
C ASP A 397 0.32 -26.28 7.13
N SER A 398 0.03 -26.22 5.83
CA SER A 398 -0.09 -27.41 4.99
C SER A 398 1.24 -28.13 4.72
N HIS A 399 2.37 -27.44 4.85
CA HIS A 399 3.73 -27.95 4.67
C HIS A 399 4.37 -28.37 5.99
N PHE A 400 4.43 -27.45 6.95
CA PHE A 400 5.09 -27.62 8.24
C PHE A 400 4.20 -28.31 9.28
N GLY A 401 2.88 -28.29 9.10
CA GLY A 401 1.92 -28.70 10.12
C GLY A 401 1.87 -27.70 11.28
N ARG A 402 1.54 -28.21 12.48
CA ARG A 402 1.50 -27.40 13.71
C ARG A 402 2.90 -27.31 14.33
N ILE A 403 3.64 -26.24 14.07
CA ILE A 403 4.95 -25.97 14.69
C ILE A 403 5.03 -24.56 15.28
N VAL A 404 5.97 -24.36 16.19
CA VAL A 404 6.26 -23.03 16.76
C VAL A 404 6.91 -22.16 15.69
N GLY A 405 6.51 -20.89 15.62
CA GLY A 405 6.98 -19.90 14.65
C GLY A 405 6.48 -20.13 13.23
N ASN A 406 5.67 -21.17 12.98
CA ASN A 406 5.10 -21.48 11.67
C ASN A 406 6.12 -21.46 10.50
N GLY A 407 7.31 -22.02 10.71
CA GLY A 407 8.39 -22.05 9.71
C GLY A 407 9.35 -20.85 9.76
N GLY A 408 9.20 -19.96 10.76
CA GLY A 408 10.03 -18.78 10.95
C GLY A 408 9.63 -17.64 10.00
N ASN A 409 10.55 -16.73 9.70
CA ASN A 409 10.25 -15.61 8.81
C ASN A 409 10.27 -16.07 7.34
N TRP A 410 9.11 -16.02 6.68
CA TRP A 410 8.97 -16.22 5.25
C TRP A 410 7.82 -15.40 4.64
N PHE A 411 7.96 -15.05 3.37
CA PHE A 411 6.91 -14.43 2.56
C PHE A 411 6.87 -15.07 1.18
N GLU A 412 5.72 -15.00 0.52
CA GLU A 412 5.47 -15.61 -0.76
C GLU A 412 4.88 -14.60 -1.76
N LEU A 413 5.40 -14.65 -2.99
CA LEU A 413 4.93 -13.85 -4.11
C LEU A 413 4.34 -14.77 -5.19
N ALA A 414 3.27 -14.33 -5.83
CA ALA A 414 2.72 -15.01 -7.00
C ALA A 414 3.11 -14.26 -8.28
N VAL A 415 3.72 -14.97 -9.23
CA VAL A 415 4.05 -14.43 -10.56
C VAL A 415 2.85 -14.59 -11.47
N VAL A 416 2.16 -13.50 -11.79
CA VAL A 416 0.89 -13.52 -12.56
C VAL A 416 1.09 -13.09 -14.01
N GLY A 417 2.13 -12.31 -14.32
CA GLY A 417 2.42 -11.87 -15.68
C GLY A 417 1.27 -11.06 -16.28
N ASP A 418 0.77 -11.50 -17.43
CA ASP A 418 -0.35 -10.90 -18.17
C ASP A 418 -1.65 -11.71 -18.08
N ASP A 419 -1.80 -12.51 -17.01
CA ASP A 419 -2.92 -13.44 -16.81
C ASP A 419 -3.04 -14.53 -17.89
N THR A 420 -1.96 -14.81 -18.62
CA THR A 420 -1.88 -15.89 -19.61
C THR A 420 -0.64 -16.77 -19.42
N PRO A 421 -0.57 -17.98 -20.00
CA PRO A 421 0.61 -18.81 -19.91
C PRO A 421 1.82 -18.14 -20.59
N GLY A 422 2.87 -17.87 -19.82
CA GLY A 422 4.06 -17.19 -20.30
C GLY A 422 5.22 -17.26 -19.31
N THR A 423 6.24 -16.43 -19.53
CA THR A 423 7.36 -16.27 -18.62
C THR A 423 7.76 -14.81 -18.49
N ILE A 424 8.24 -14.42 -17.31
CA ILE A 424 8.76 -13.07 -17.03
C ILE A 424 10.24 -13.13 -16.63
N ASN A 425 10.97 -12.06 -16.95
CA ASN A 425 12.34 -11.86 -16.49
C ASN A 425 12.35 -11.00 -15.21
N LEU A 426 12.82 -11.58 -14.10
CA LEU A 426 12.94 -10.96 -12.79
C LEU A 426 14.39 -10.57 -12.42
N THR A 427 15.35 -10.66 -13.33
CA THR A 427 16.75 -10.27 -13.05
C THR A 427 16.83 -8.82 -12.60
N ASP A 428 17.63 -8.57 -11.55
CA ASP A 428 17.84 -7.24 -10.95
C ASP A 428 16.58 -6.59 -10.35
N TRP A 429 15.49 -7.33 -10.17
CA TRP A 429 14.32 -6.83 -9.44
C TRP A 429 14.63 -6.70 -7.96
N THR A 430 13.92 -5.77 -7.32
CA THR A 430 14.09 -5.47 -5.89
C THR A 430 12.78 -5.69 -5.14
N ILE A 431 12.86 -6.38 -4.01
CA ILE A 431 11.79 -6.53 -3.03
C ILE A 431 12.23 -5.77 -1.78
N GLU A 432 11.46 -4.78 -1.38
CA GLU A 432 11.65 -4.06 -0.12
C GLU A 432 10.63 -4.55 0.90
N VAL A 433 11.13 -5.01 2.04
CA VAL A 433 10.32 -5.38 3.21
C VAL A 433 10.54 -4.31 4.26
N GLY A 434 9.46 -3.84 4.87
CA GLY A 434 9.53 -2.70 5.77
C GLY A 434 8.24 -2.50 6.52
N LYS A 435 8.00 -1.26 6.92
CA LYS A 435 6.79 -0.89 7.65
C LYS A 435 6.08 0.30 7.04
N ILE A 436 4.77 0.38 7.20
CA ILE A 436 4.04 1.64 7.05
C ILE A 436 4.32 2.48 8.30
N ALA A 437 5.02 3.60 8.09
CA ALA A 437 5.26 4.56 9.16
C ALA A 437 3.95 5.30 9.51
N PRO A 438 3.86 5.98 10.68
CA PRO A 438 2.71 6.85 11.01
C PRO A 438 2.39 7.89 9.92
N SER A 439 3.41 8.27 9.13
CA SER A 439 3.27 9.12 7.95
C SER A 439 2.53 8.51 6.76
N GLY A 440 2.02 7.28 6.88
CA GLY A 440 1.41 6.52 5.78
C GLY A 440 2.41 6.14 4.68
N LYS A 441 3.69 6.49 4.83
CA LYS A 441 4.75 6.17 3.89
C LYS A 441 5.43 4.88 4.27
N PHE A 442 5.80 4.12 3.25
CA PHE A 442 6.62 2.94 3.40
C PHE A 442 8.05 3.29 3.83
N ALA A 443 8.56 2.59 4.83
CA ALA A 443 9.92 2.66 5.32
C ALA A 443 10.57 1.28 5.23
N ALA A 444 11.45 1.08 4.25
CA ALA A 444 12.17 -0.17 4.05
C ALA A 444 13.13 -0.46 5.22
N SER A 445 13.08 -1.69 5.75
CA SER A 445 14.08 -2.21 6.70
C SER A 445 15.01 -3.24 6.04
N THR A 446 14.49 -3.98 5.08
CA THR A 446 15.18 -5.08 4.38
C THR A 446 15.02 -4.89 2.88
N THR A 447 16.08 -5.18 2.14
CA THR A 447 16.06 -5.12 0.68
C THR A 447 16.60 -6.43 0.15
N VAL A 448 15.82 -7.09 -0.71
CA VAL A 448 16.20 -8.30 -1.44
C VAL A 448 16.33 -7.94 -2.91
N VAL A 449 17.49 -8.18 -3.50
CA VAL A 449 17.76 -7.93 -4.92
C VAL A 449 18.01 -9.27 -5.60
N LEU A 450 17.21 -9.58 -6.61
CA LEU A 450 17.35 -10.79 -7.41
C LEU A 450 18.57 -10.65 -8.33
N SER A 451 19.44 -11.65 -8.38
CA SER A 451 20.68 -11.59 -9.15
C SER A 451 20.45 -11.70 -10.67
N ASP A 452 21.55 -11.68 -11.43
CA ASP A 452 21.60 -11.99 -12.87
C ASP A 452 21.60 -13.50 -13.17
N ALA A 453 21.33 -14.35 -12.17
CA ALA A 453 21.26 -15.80 -12.36
C ALA A 453 20.23 -16.16 -13.44
N ALA A 454 20.60 -17.07 -14.35
CA ALA A 454 19.77 -17.46 -15.50
C ALA A 454 18.38 -17.98 -15.10
N THR A 455 18.23 -18.51 -13.88
CA THR A 455 16.94 -18.90 -13.29
C THR A 455 15.94 -17.75 -13.23
N TRP A 456 16.38 -16.51 -12.98
CA TRP A 456 15.50 -15.35 -12.93
C TRP A 456 15.07 -14.85 -14.31
N SER A 457 15.71 -15.29 -15.38
CA SER A 457 15.48 -14.76 -16.73
C SER A 457 14.19 -15.23 -17.40
N SER A 458 13.57 -16.30 -16.90
CA SER A 458 12.38 -16.91 -17.48
C SER A 458 11.58 -17.67 -16.42
N ILE A 459 10.96 -16.92 -15.50
CA ILE A 459 10.06 -17.48 -14.48
C ILE A 459 8.66 -17.66 -15.09
N PRO A 460 8.07 -18.86 -15.07
CA PRO A 460 6.72 -19.08 -15.56
C PRO A 460 5.67 -18.25 -14.81
N HIS A 461 4.69 -17.71 -15.53
CA HIS A 461 3.45 -17.22 -14.90
C HIS A 461 2.78 -18.39 -14.17
N GLY A 462 2.16 -18.12 -13.03
CA GLY A 462 1.66 -19.09 -12.06
C GLY A 462 2.71 -19.61 -11.05
N THR A 463 3.94 -19.08 -11.05
CA THR A 463 4.95 -19.52 -10.07
C THR A 463 4.78 -18.81 -8.73
N LEU A 464 4.69 -19.59 -7.65
CA LEU A 464 4.86 -19.14 -6.27
C LEU A 464 6.36 -19.07 -5.93
N LEU A 465 6.80 -17.90 -5.46
CA LEU A 465 8.17 -17.62 -5.04
C LEU A 465 8.18 -17.38 -3.53
N THR A 466 8.61 -18.38 -2.76
CA THR A 466 8.69 -18.28 -1.31
C THR A 466 10.11 -17.93 -0.88
N PHE A 467 10.26 -16.85 -0.13
CA PHE A 467 11.53 -16.41 0.43
C PHE A 467 11.54 -16.72 1.92
N ILE A 468 12.55 -17.45 2.38
CA ILE A 468 12.66 -17.92 3.76
C ILE A 468 14.04 -17.58 4.34
N GLU A 469 14.04 -17.15 5.61
CA GLU A 469 15.27 -16.81 6.34
C GLU A 469 16.09 -18.06 6.72
N GLN A 470 15.41 -19.15 7.10
CA GLN A 470 16.05 -20.36 7.60
C GLN A 470 16.22 -21.42 6.52
N ASN A 471 17.41 -22.01 6.48
CA ASN A 471 17.73 -23.17 5.65
C ASN A 471 17.24 -24.48 6.33
N SER A 472 17.48 -25.64 5.69
CA SER A 472 17.05 -26.93 6.26
C SER A 472 17.81 -27.39 7.51
N MET A 473 19.02 -26.89 7.77
CA MET A 473 19.74 -27.21 9.03
C MET A 473 19.23 -26.40 10.22
N ASP A 474 18.60 -25.25 9.97
CA ASP A 474 18.06 -24.33 10.98
C ASP A 474 16.53 -24.49 11.18
N GLY A 475 15.89 -25.38 10.41
CA GLY A 475 14.46 -25.73 10.56
C GLY A 475 13.53 -25.24 9.43
N GLY A 476 14.07 -24.52 8.46
CA GLY A 476 13.37 -24.08 7.25
C GLY A 476 13.71 -24.93 6.02
N LEU A 477 13.94 -24.27 4.87
CA LEU A 477 14.10 -24.94 3.58
C LEU A 477 15.21 -24.30 2.73
N ASP A 478 16.10 -25.12 2.18
CA ASP A 478 17.15 -24.69 1.24
C ASP A 478 16.58 -24.17 -0.09
N THR A 479 17.35 -23.40 -0.85
CA THR A 479 16.93 -22.94 -2.18
C THR A 479 16.73 -24.11 -3.13
N GLU A 480 15.52 -24.22 -3.66
CA GLU A 480 15.12 -25.27 -4.58
C GLU A 480 14.23 -24.69 -5.68
N ILE A 481 14.72 -24.76 -6.92
CA ILE A 481 14.04 -24.21 -8.09
C ILE A 481 13.05 -25.23 -8.64
N ASN A 482 11.80 -24.80 -8.86
CA ASN A 482 10.71 -25.65 -9.34
C ASN A 482 10.53 -26.91 -8.48
N ARG A 483 10.62 -26.75 -7.16
CA ARG A 483 10.42 -27.83 -6.17
C ARG A 483 9.09 -28.55 -6.40
N VAL A 484 8.04 -27.79 -6.71
CA VAL A 484 6.81 -28.31 -7.32
C VAL A 484 6.68 -27.67 -8.69
N ASN A 485 6.34 -28.48 -9.69
CA ASN A 485 6.03 -27.97 -11.02
C ASN A 485 4.78 -28.69 -11.55
N LYS A 486 3.66 -27.99 -11.48
CA LYS A 486 2.37 -28.43 -12.01
C LYS A 486 1.85 -27.44 -13.06
N ILE A 487 2.74 -26.69 -13.70
CA ILE A 487 2.35 -25.65 -14.67
C ILE A 487 1.59 -26.23 -15.87
N THR A 488 1.73 -27.51 -16.16
CA THR A 488 1.03 -28.19 -17.27
C THR A 488 -0.29 -28.84 -16.85
N THR A 489 -0.61 -28.91 -15.56
CA THR A 489 -1.84 -29.55 -15.05
C THR A 489 -2.71 -28.58 -14.25
N ASP A 490 -2.12 -27.99 -13.21
CA ASP A 490 -2.83 -27.17 -12.21
C ASP A 490 -2.51 -25.67 -12.43
N GLY A 491 -1.55 -25.38 -13.31
CA GLY A 491 -1.17 -24.02 -13.70
C GLY A 491 -0.26 -23.30 -12.71
N TYR A 492 0.22 -23.97 -11.67
CA TYR A 492 1.19 -23.39 -10.74
C TYR A 492 2.52 -24.16 -10.65
N ALA A 493 3.56 -23.45 -10.28
CA ALA A 493 4.84 -24.01 -9.85
C ALA A 493 5.25 -23.36 -8.53
N TRP A 494 6.21 -23.95 -7.83
CA TRP A 494 6.75 -23.41 -6.59
C TRP A 494 8.27 -23.47 -6.61
N THR A 495 8.89 -22.34 -6.29
CA THR A 495 10.32 -22.22 -6.03
C THR A 495 10.51 -21.68 -4.61
N ASN A 496 11.31 -22.38 -3.81
CA ASN A 496 11.73 -21.91 -2.49
C ASN A 496 13.10 -21.25 -2.60
N ILE A 497 13.27 -20.11 -1.94
CA ILE A 497 14.50 -19.30 -1.94
C ILE A 497 14.93 -19.06 -0.49
N HIS A 498 16.01 -19.71 -0.07
CA HIS A 498 16.67 -19.35 1.18
C HIS A 498 17.48 -18.07 0.99
N LEU A 499 17.22 -17.07 1.84
CA LEU A 499 17.79 -15.73 1.70
C LEU A 499 19.33 -15.68 1.81
N GLY A 500 19.93 -16.65 2.50
CA GLY A 500 21.39 -16.76 2.61
C GLY A 500 22.08 -17.42 1.41
N THR A 501 21.37 -17.75 0.31
CA THR A 501 21.94 -18.51 -0.82
C THR A 501 22.91 -17.66 -1.66
N PRO A 502 24.23 -17.98 -1.68
CA PRO A 502 25.21 -17.14 -2.36
C PRO A 502 24.98 -17.10 -3.88
N GLY A 503 24.98 -15.89 -4.45
CA GLY A 503 24.88 -15.68 -5.90
C GLY A 503 23.47 -15.85 -6.48
N PHE A 504 22.46 -16.08 -5.65
CA PHE A 504 21.06 -16.16 -6.09
C PHE A 504 20.31 -14.86 -5.83
N ILE A 505 20.55 -14.26 -4.67
CA ILE A 505 20.06 -12.94 -4.26
C ILE A 505 21.18 -12.15 -3.56
N THR A 506 21.02 -10.84 -3.47
CA THR A 506 21.83 -9.94 -2.64
C THR A 506 20.91 -8.99 -1.88
N GLY A 507 21.43 -8.17 -0.96
CA GLY A 507 20.55 -7.30 -0.18
C GLY A 507 21.10 -6.79 1.14
N THR A 508 20.20 -6.25 1.96
CA THR A 508 20.45 -5.79 3.33
C THR A 508 19.49 -6.49 4.29
N ASN A 509 20.00 -6.87 5.48
CA ASN A 509 19.24 -7.54 6.54
C ASN A 509 18.53 -8.83 6.10
N LEU A 510 19.21 -9.65 5.28
CA LEU A 510 18.70 -10.92 4.76
C LEU A 510 18.58 -12.02 5.83
N ASP A 511 19.21 -11.83 6.98
CA ASP A 511 19.21 -12.70 8.15
C ASP A 511 18.20 -12.26 9.23
N ASP A 512 17.42 -11.21 8.99
CA ASP A 512 16.40 -10.70 9.91
C ASP A 512 15.39 -9.85 9.14
N ILE A 513 14.53 -10.51 8.34
CA ILE A 513 13.58 -9.79 7.46
C ILE A 513 12.42 -9.12 8.22
N ARG A 514 12.26 -9.39 9.53
CA ARG A 514 11.28 -8.79 10.47
C ARG A 514 9.88 -8.60 9.90
N ILE A 515 9.23 -9.72 9.57
CA ILE A 515 7.87 -9.73 9.02
C ILE A 515 6.76 -9.98 10.06
N ASN A 516 7.14 -10.31 11.30
CA ASN A 516 6.28 -10.52 12.46
C ASN A 516 6.03 -9.24 13.27
N SER A 517 6.06 -8.08 12.60
CA SER A 517 6.11 -6.80 13.28
C SER A 517 4.95 -5.91 12.86
N SER A 518 4.43 -5.09 13.76
CA SER A 518 3.29 -4.22 13.42
C SER A 518 3.59 -3.35 12.21
N ASN A 519 2.59 -3.23 11.33
CA ASN A 519 2.59 -2.49 10.07
C ASN A 519 3.56 -3.05 9.02
N THR A 520 3.88 -4.35 9.03
CA THR A 520 4.73 -4.97 8.01
C THR A 520 4.14 -4.78 6.61
N ALA A 521 4.96 -4.33 5.67
CA ALA A 521 4.56 -4.13 4.28
C ALA A 521 5.68 -4.43 3.28
N PHE A 522 5.29 -4.55 2.01
CA PHE A 522 6.15 -4.96 0.90
C PHE A 522 6.02 -4.02 -0.30
N ILE A 523 7.14 -3.66 -0.92
CA ILE A 523 7.18 -3.00 -2.24
C ILE A 523 8.03 -3.84 -3.19
N LEU A 524 7.50 -4.12 -4.37
CA LEU A 524 8.20 -4.83 -5.45
C LEU A 524 8.55 -3.83 -6.55
N LYS A 525 9.80 -3.84 -7.02
CA LYS A 525 10.29 -2.97 -8.10
C LYS A 525 10.97 -3.80 -9.18
N ASP A 526 10.76 -3.42 -10.43
CA ASP A 526 11.49 -4.00 -11.56
C ASP A 526 12.95 -3.52 -11.60
N SER A 527 13.72 -4.05 -12.56
CA SER A 527 15.12 -3.68 -12.80
C SER A 527 15.37 -2.18 -13.09
N THR A 528 14.33 -1.42 -13.43
CA THR A 528 14.41 0.03 -13.68
C THR A 528 14.05 0.86 -12.44
N GLY A 529 13.55 0.22 -11.39
CA GLY A 529 13.03 0.86 -10.17
C GLY A 529 11.55 1.23 -10.24
N THR A 530 10.83 0.81 -11.28
CA THR A 530 9.36 1.01 -11.38
C THR A 530 8.68 0.10 -10.37
N ILE A 531 7.76 0.65 -9.57
CA ILE A 531 6.97 -0.14 -8.61
C ILE A 531 6.02 -1.04 -9.39
N ILE A 532 6.19 -2.35 -9.24
CA ILE A 532 5.33 -3.38 -9.82
C ILE A 532 4.15 -3.66 -8.91
N PHE A 533 4.38 -3.72 -7.59
CA PHE A 533 3.34 -3.97 -6.60
C PHE A 533 3.69 -3.32 -5.26
N GLY A 534 2.67 -2.94 -4.50
CA GLY A 534 2.78 -2.38 -3.18
C GLY A 534 2.79 -0.83 -3.11
N PRO A 535 2.90 -0.26 -1.89
CA PRO A 535 3.05 -0.97 -0.62
C PRO A 535 1.83 -1.86 -0.32
N ALA A 536 2.06 -3.13 0.04
CA ALA A 536 1.03 -4.12 0.37
C ALA A 536 1.34 -4.75 1.73
N GLY A 537 0.33 -5.03 2.54
CA GLY A 537 0.46 -5.56 3.90
C GLY A 537 -0.28 -4.72 4.93
N GLU A 538 0.08 -4.88 6.20
CA GLU A 538 -0.57 -4.25 7.35
C GLU A 538 -0.65 -2.72 7.24
N GLY A 539 -1.81 -2.19 7.59
CA GLY A 539 -2.10 -0.75 7.52
C GLY A 539 -2.35 -0.25 6.09
N ILE A 540 -2.30 -1.14 5.09
CA ILE A 540 -2.81 -0.91 3.73
C ILE A 540 -4.01 -1.83 3.48
N ALA A 541 -3.80 -3.14 3.60
CA ALA A 541 -4.81 -4.20 3.54
C ALA A 541 -4.21 -5.49 4.17
N PRO A 542 -4.73 -5.98 5.32
CA PRO A 542 -5.83 -5.40 6.09
C PRO A 542 -5.42 -4.11 6.81
N LEU A 543 -6.37 -3.17 6.94
CA LEU A 543 -6.15 -1.91 7.66
C LEU A 543 -5.91 -2.09 9.17
N ASP A 544 -6.50 -3.14 9.76
CA ASP A 544 -6.43 -3.40 11.19
C ASP A 544 -5.14 -4.10 11.63
N GLY A 545 -4.34 -4.54 10.66
CA GLY A 545 -3.05 -5.20 10.87
C GLY A 545 -3.16 -6.72 10.88
N VAL A 546 -2.05 -7.38 11.18
CA VAL A 546 -1.93 -8.83 11.26
C VAL A 546 -1.28 -9.13 12.60
N GLY A 547 -1.96 -9.90 13.42
CA GLY A 547 -1.51 -10.27 14.74
C GLY A 547 -0.30 -11.20 14.70
N ASN A 548 0.40 -11.22 15.82
CA ASN A 548 1.66 -11.97 15.98
C ASN A 548 1.48 -13.49 16.16
N SER A 549 0.26 -13.99 15.92
CA SER A 549 -0.10 -15.40 15.82
C SER A 549 -0.88 -15.71 14.53
N GLU A 550 -0.89 -14.77 13.59
CA GLU A 550 -1.61 -14.85 12.32
C GLU A 550 -0.62 -14.84 11.16
N ILE A 551 -1.16 -15.05 9.97
CA ILE A 551 -0.49 -14.79 8.70
C ILE A 551 -1.23 -13.66 7.99
N LEU A 552 -0.59 -13.04 7.01
CA LEU A 552 -1.32 -12.36 5.96
C LEU A 552 -1.55 -13.34 4.82
N GLU A 553 -2.76 -13.42 4.30
CA GLU A 553 -3.07 -14.21 3.10
C GLU A 553 -3.88 -13.42 2.09
N LEU A 554 -3.63 -13.67 0.81
CA LEU A 554 -4.51 -13.26 -0.28
C LEU A 554 -5.66 -14.28 -0.40
N GLU A 555 -6.85 -13.91 0.04
CA GLU A 555 -8.10 -14.66 -0.12
C GLU A 555 -8.74 -14.44 -1.50
N ASN A 556 -7.94 -14.46 -2.56
CA ASN A 556 -8.43 -14.28 -3.93
C ASN A 556 -7.50 -15.00 -4.92
N ASP A 557 -8.01 -15.28 -6.13
CA ASP A 557 -7.17 -15.83 -7.20
C ASP A 557 -6.10 -14.82 -7.61
N ALA A 558 -4.83 -15.26 -7.55
CA ALA A 558 -3.71 -14.42 -7.94
C ALA A 558 -3.79 -14.04 -9.43
N SER A 559 -3.93 -12.75 -9.71
CA SER A 559 -4.05 -12.19 -11.05
C SER A 559 -3.51 -10.75 -11.10
N SER A 560 -3.41 -10.20 -12.31
CA SER A 560 -3.02 -8.80 -12.52
C SER A 560 -4.11 -7.79 -12.11
N GLU A 561 -5.29 -8.24 -11.69
CA GLU A 561 -6.36 -7.40 -11.15
C GLU A 561 -6.26 -7.19 -9.63
N VAL A 562 -5.43 -7.99 -8.95
CA VAL A 562 -5.16 -7.84 -7.51
C VAL A 562 -4.46 -6.52 -7.27
N SER A 563 -4.95 -5.76 -6.31
CA SER A 563 -4.40 -4.48 -5.86
C SER A 563 -3.87 -4.58 -4.44
N PRO A 564 -2.81 -3.81 -4.08
CA PRO A 564 -2.33 -3.73 -2.71
C PRO A 564 -3.37 -3.27 -1.67
N ILE A 565 -4.48 -2.67 -2.12
CA ILE A 565 -5.55 -2.12 -1.28
C ILE A 565 -6.83 -2.99 -1.30
N ASP A 566 -6.79 -4.17 -1.91
CA ASP A 566 -7.92 -5.08 -1.87
C ASP A 566 -7.97 -5.69 -0.46
N ASP A 567 -8.77 -5.10 0.41
CA ASP A 567 -9.00 -5.51 1.80
C ASP A 567 -10.18 -6.49 1.86
N ALA A 568 -9.99 -7.66 2.47
CA ALA A 568 -11.02 -8.68 2.52
C ALA A 568 -12.22 -8.24 3.38
N SER A 569 -13.41 -8.69 3.00
CA SER A 569 -14.65 -8.46 3.77
C SER A 569 -15.71 -9.48 3.38
N GLU A 570 -16.87 -9.45 4.05
CA GLU A 570 -18.04 -10.27 3.69
C GLU A 570 -18.50 -10.12 2.22
N THR A 571 -18.05 -9.08 1.52
CA THR A 571 -18.47 -8.75 0.14
C THR A 571 -17.34 -8.58 -0.86
N LEU A 572 -16.09 -8.64 -0.42
CA LEU A 572 -14.90 -8.43 -1.25
C LEU A 572 -13.83 -9.44 -0.87
N LEU A 573 -13.23 -10.07 -1.86
CA LEU A 573 -12.03 -10.91 -1.70
C LEU A 573 -10.79 -10.03 -1.76
N GLY A 574 -9.79 -10.30 -0.92
CA GLY A 574 -8.63 -9.45 -0.77
C GLY A 574 -7.60 -10.04 0.18
N TYR A 575 -6.75 -9.18 0.73
CA TYR A 575 -5.84 -9.53 1.81
C TYR A 575 -6.57 -9.56 3.15
N ASP A 576 -6.33 -10.60 3.93
CA ASP A 576 -6.88 -10.77 5.28
C ASP A 576 -5.83 -11.28 6.28
N ASP A 577 -6.16 -11.19 7.57
CA ASP A 577 -5.40 -11.79 8.66
C ASP A 577 -5.81 -13.26 8.93
N GLY A 578 -5.15 -14.17 8.22
CA GLY A 578 -5.41 -15.61 8.34
C GLY A 578 -4.99 -16.17 9.71
N SER A 579 -5.94 -16.77 10.43
CA SER A 579 -5.70 -17.55 11.65
C SER A 579 -6.02 -19.05 11.49
N SER A 580 -6.76 -19.43 10.46
CA SER A 580 -7.31 -20.79 10.33
C SER A 580 -6.36 -21.79 9.66
N GLY A 581 -5.47 -21.31 8.79
CA GLY A 581 -4.53 -22.14 8.03
C GLY A 581 -3.42 -21.30 7.41
N SER A 582 -2.39 -21.98 6.89
CA SER A 582 -1.31 -21.38 6.10
C SER A 582 -0.82 -22.40 5.06
N THR A 583 -0.31 -21.93 3.93
CA THR A 583 -0.14 -22.79 2.74
C THR A 583 1.28 -22.95 2.22
N PHE A 584 2.29 -22.36 2.86
CA PHE A 584 3.72 -22.36 2.49
C PHE A 584 4.08 -23.19 1.23
N GLY A 585 4.26 -22.52 0.10
CA GLY A 585 4.63 -23.15 -1.17
C GLY A 585 3.49 -23.86 -1.91
N SER A 586 2.24 -23.61 -1.53
CA SER A 586 1.02 -24.09 -2.18
C SER A 586 0.02 -22.95 -2.35
N PRO A 587 -0.92 -23.03 -3.31
CA PRO A 587 -1.99 -22.04 -3.44
C PRO A 587 -2.77 -21.85 -2.13
N ASN A 588 -3.09 -20.60 -1.78
CA ASN A 588 -3.84 -20.27 -0.56
C ASN A 588 -5.21 -20.94 -0.57
N LEU A 589 -5.72 -21.24 0.62
CA LEU A 589 -7.06 -21.80 0.82
C LEU A 589 -7.94 -20.72 1.44
N PHE A 590 -9.00 -20.32 0.75
CA PHE A 590 -9.93 -19.31 1.27
C PHE A 590 -11.37 -19.66 0.90
N ALA A 591 -12.36 -19.12 1.61
CA ALA A 591 -13.77 -19.31 1.29
C ALA A 591 -14.24 -18.26 0.29
N PRO A 592 -14.59 -18.61 -0.96
CA PRO A 592 -15.09 -17.63 -1.92
C PRO A 592 -16.40 -16.99 -1.46
N LEU A 593 -16.73 -15.79 -1.95
CA LEU A 593 -17.95 -15.07 -1.57
C LEU A 593 -19.21 -15.95 -1.71
N GLY A 594 -19.92 -16.13 -0.59
CA GLY A 594 -21.13 -16.96 -0.51
C GLY A 594 -20.88 -18.47 -0.35
N SER A 595 -19.63 -18.88 -0.13
CA SER A 595 -19.21 -20.24 0.25
C SER A 595 -18.83 -20.28 1.74
N GLU A 596 -19.07 -21.41 2.39
CA GLU A 596 -18.51 -21.73 3.72
C GLU A 596 -17.39 -22.78 3.61
N VAL A 597 -16.94 -23.07 2.40
CA VAL A 597 -15.95 -24.12 2.10
C VAL A 597 -14.76 -23.48 1.42
N ASP A 598 -13.59 -23.71 2.02
CA ASP A 598 -12.32 -23.27 1.50
C ASP A 598 -12.00 -23.95 0.16
N GLN A 599 -11.46 -23.15 -0.74
CA GLN A 599 -11.00 -23.56 -2.06
C GLN A 599 -9.58 -23.04 -2.27
N ALA A 600 -8.78 -23.83 -2.97
CA ALA A 600 -7.47 -23.39 -3.40
C ALA A 600 -7.62 -22.29 -4.46
N GLN A 601 -6.74 -21.28 -4.40
CA GLN A 601 -6.60 -20.30 -5.47
C GLN A 601 -6.48 -20.99 -6.83
N ASP A 602 -7.18 -20.45 -7.82
CA ASP A 602 -7.23 -20.97 -9.18
C ASP A 602 -6.07 -20.45 -10.04
N PHE A 603 -5.08 -21.31 -10.26
CA PHE A 603 -3.98 -21.06 -11.18
C PHE A 603 -4.21 -21.62 -12.58
N THR A 604 -5.38 -22.19 -12.89
CA THR A 604 -5.67 -22.78 -14.21
C THR A 604 -5.49 -21.84 -15.42
N PRO A 605 -5.66 -20.50 -15.32
CA PRO A 605 -5.35 -19.60 -16.43
C PRO A 605 -3.90 -19.68 -16.93
N TYR A 606 -2.96 -20.12 -16.09
CA TYR A 606 -1.54 -20.20 -16.40
C TYR A 606 -1.10 -21.56 -16.95
N VAL A 607 -2.04 -22.49 -17.20
CA VAL A 607 -1.71 -23.84 -17.69
C VAL A 607 -0.99 -23.79 -19.03
N GLN A 608 0.29 -24.17 -19.02
CA GLN A 608 1.11 -24.26 -20.22
C GLN A 608 0.84 -25.58 -20.95
N THR A 609 0.14 -25.51 -22.08
CA THR A 609 -0.07 -26.69 -22.93
C THR A 609 1.19 -26.94 -23.75
N GLN A 610 1.97 -27.98 -23.40
CA GLN A 610 3.10 -28.40 -24.22
C GLN A 610 2.62 -29.04 -25.52
N THR A 611 3.16 -28.60 -26.66
CA THR A 611 2.90 -29.27 -27.95
C THR A 611 3.57 -30.64 -27.98
N ALA A 612 3.05 -31.56 -28.80
CA ALA A 612 3.68 -32.87 -29.00
C ALA A 612 5.13 -32.74 -29.55
N PHE A 613 5.40 -31.68 -30.30
CA PHE A 613 6.74 -31.31 -30.74
C PHE A 613 7.66 -30.89 -29.59
N SER A 614 7.19 -30.03 -28.69
CA SER A 614 7.95 -29.61 -27.50
C SER A 614 8.28 -30.81 -26.60
N ILE A 615 7.32 -31.72 -26.38
CA ILE A 615 7.54 -32.95 -25.62
C ILE A 615 8.59 -33.84 -26.30
N PHE A 616 8.55 -33.95 -27.63
CA PHE A 616 9.55 -34.70 -28.41
C PHE A 616 10.96 -34.15 -28.18
N LEU A 617 11.17 -32.83 -28.27
CA LEU A 617 12.48 -32.22 -28.00
C LEU A 617 12.93 -32.40 -26.55
N THR A 618 12.04 -32.22 -25.58
CA THR A 618 12.35 -32.43 -24.15
C THR A 618 12.83 -33.86 -23.89
N ASN A 619 12.18 -34.86 -24.48
CA ASN A 619 12.59 -36.27 -24.33
C ASN A 619 13.97 -36.58 -24.94
N LEU A 620 14.45 -35.73 -25.85
CA LEU A 620 15.77 -35.83 -26.46
C LEU A 620 16.83 -34.98 -25.74
N GLY A 621 16.46 -34.28 -24.66
CA GLY A 621 17.37 -33.36 -23.96
C GLY A 621 17.57 -32.02 -24.67
N LEU A 622 16.67 -31.67 -25.58
CA LEU A 622 16.72 -30.43 -26.39
C LEU A 622 15.58 -29.48 -26.02
N ALA A 623 15.17 -29.47 -24.75
CA ALA A 623 14.13 -28.56 -24.26
C ALA A 623 14.48 -27.10 -24.58
N GLY A 624 13.56 -26.38 -25.20
CA GLY A 624 13.74 -24.97 -25.59
C GLY A 624 14.38 -24.73 -26.96
N ALA A 625 14.83 -25.77 -27.68
CA ALA A 625 15.31 -25.62 -29.05
C ALA A 625 14.17 -25.18 -30.00
N ALA A 626 14.48 -24.29 -30.94
CA ALA A 626 13.48 -23.76 -31.86
C ALA A 626 13.16 -24.77 -32.97
N ALA A 627 11.98 -24.63 -33.57
CA ALA A 627 11.52 -25.49 -34.67
C ALA A 627 12.46 -25.47 -35.89
N GLY A 628 13.09 -24.32 -36.16
CA GLY A 628 14.00 -24.12 -37.29
C GLY A 628 15.47 -24.39 -36.99
N ASP A 629 15.83 -24.71 -35.74
CA ASP A 629 17.21 -25.04 -35.39
C ASP A 629 17.60 -26.40 -35.99
N ASP A 630 18.87 -26.55 -36.34
CA ASP A 630 19.50 -27.81 -36.74
C ASP A 630 20.45 -28.21 -35.60
N SER A 631 19.91 -28.92 -34.61
CA SER A 631 20.57 -29.08 -33.30
C SER A 631 21.73 -30.06 -33.33
N ASP A 632 21.74 -31.01 -34.27
CA ASP A 632 22.79 -31.99 -34.48
C ASP A 632 23.67 -31.74 -35.71
N GLY A 633 23.31 -30.75 -36.55
CA GLY A 633 24.09 -30.29 -37.68
C GLY A 633 23.94 -31.14 -38.94
N ASP A 634 22.85 -31.90 -39.08
CA ASP A 634 22.60 -32.82 -40.18
C ASP A 634 21.91 -32.17 -41.41
N THR A 635 21.65 -30.85 -41.32
CA THR A 635 20.96 -29.98 -42.30
C THR A 635 19.44 -30.04 -42.31
N PHE A 636 18.81 -30.87 -41.49
CA PHE A 636 17.37 -30.85 -41.25
C PHE A 636 17.04 -30.00 -40.02
N SER A 637 15.91 -29.32 -40.08
CA SER A 637 15.43 -28.63 -38.87
C SER A 637 14.85 -29.62 -37.88
N ASN A 638 14.90 -29.28 -36.60
CA ASN A 638 14.26 -30.01 -35.51
C ASN A 638 12.80 -30.39 -35.85
N LEU A 639 12.07 -29.46 -36.49
CA LEU A 639 10.70 -29.70 -36.92
C LEU A 639 10.60 -30.68 -38.09
N ASP A 640 11.50 -30.61 -39.08
CA ASP A 640 11.54 -31.58 -40.18
C ASP A 640 11.78 -33.00 -39.64
N GLU A 641 12.68 -33.14 -38.68
CA GLU A 641 12.96 -34.41 -38.05
C GLU A 641 11.78 -34.95 -37.22
N TYR A 642 11.10 -34.07 -36.50
CA TYR A 642 9.86 -34.44 -35.83
C TYR A 642 8.78 -34.93 -36.82
N LEU A 643 8.58 -34.20 -37.92
CA LEU A 643 7.48 -34.44 -38.86
C LEU A 643 7.76 -35.59 -39.85
N PHE A 644 9.00 -35.77 -40.27
CA PHE A 644 9.41 -36.73 -41.30
C PHE A 644 10.27 -37.89 -40.78
N GLY A 645 10.55 -37.93 -39.47
CA GLY A 645 11.11 -39.09 -38.80
C GLY A 645 12.64 -39.13 -38.78
N GLY A 646 13.24 -38.16 -38.09
CA GLY A 646 14.65 -38.08 -37.69
C GLY A 646 14.82 -38.00 -36.17
N ASN A 647 16.00 -37.56 -35.71
CA ASN A 647 16.33 -37.34 -34.31
C ASN A 647 17.28 -36.14 -34.17
N PRO A 648 16.81 -34.97 -33.71
CA PRO A 648 17.63 -33.75 -33.60
C PRO A 648 18.77 -33.79 -32.58
N ALA A 649 18.92 -34.89 -31.85
CA ALA A 649 20.06 -35.14 -30.98
C ALA A 649 21.10 -36.10 -31.58
N ASP A 650 20.86 -36.65 -32.78
CA ASP A 650 21.69 -37.67 -33.41
C ASP A 650 21.69 -37.59 -34.94
N SER A 651 22.71 -36.92 -35.48
CA SER A 651 22.95 -36.70 -36.91
C SER A 651 23.00 -37.96 -37.79
N ALA A 652 23.05 -39.16 -37.18
CA ALA A 652 22.96 -40.42 -37.91
C ALA A 652 21.52 -40.85 -38.25
N ILE A 653 20.51 -40.22 -37.65
CA ILE A 653 19.09 -40.57 -37.79
C ILE A 653 18.36 -39.41 -38.46
N THR A 654 18.54 -39.28 -39.78
CA THR A 654 17.94 -38.18 -40.55
C THR A 654 16.58 -38.60 -41.15
N PRO A 655 15.71 -37.65 -41.55
CA PRO A 655 14.52 -37.93 -42.35
C PRO A 655 14.85 -38.72 -43.61
N ILE A 656 14.16 -39.85 -43.81
CA ILE A 656 14.42 -40.74 -44.95
C ILE A 656 13.52 -40.37 -46.12
N THR A 657 14.14 -40.00 -47.24
CA THR A 657 13.49 -39.89 -48.55
C THR A 657 14.08 -40.92 -49.52
N LEU A 658 13.25 -41.78 -50.08
CA LEU A 658 13.63 -42.78 -51.07
C LEU A 658 13.11 -42.37 -52.44
N HIS A 659 13.94 -42.53 -53.47
CA HIS A 659 13.54 -42.36 -54.85
C HIS A 659 13.80 -43.65 -55.61
N ASP A 660 12.73 -44.34 -56.02
CA ASP A 660 12.85 -45.48 -56.92
C ASP A 660 12.87 -44.99 -58.37
N THR A 661 14.07 -44.97 -58.95
CA THR A 661 14.31 -44.53 -60.33
C THR A 661 13.67 -45.44 -61.39
N THR A 662 13.22 -46.64 -61.02
CA THR A 662 12.59 -47.60 -61.93
C THR A 662 11.10 -47.31 -62.11
N THR A 663 10.46 -46.82 -61.05
CA THR A 663 9.02 -46.51 -61.02
C THR A 663 8.73 -45.00 -61.01
N GLY A 664 9.74 -44.17 -60.75
CA GLY A 664 9.58 -42.72 -60.59
C GLY A 664 8.90 -42.33 -59.27
N THR A 665 8.82 -43.27 -58.31
CA THR A 665 8.13 -43.07 -57.03
C THR A 665 9.08 -42.42 -56.02
N ILE A 666 8.59 -41.38 -55.33
CA ILE A 666 9.25 -40.79 -54.17
C ILE A 666 8.51 -41.23 -52.90
N SER A 667 9.23 -41.79 -51.94
CA SER A 667 8.68 -42.23 -50.67
C SER A 667 9.26 -41.43 -49.52
N VAL A 668 8.42 -40.87 -48.66
CA VAL A 668 8.83 -40.12 -47.47
C VAL A 668 7.97 -40.51 -46.27
N ASN A 669 8.57 -40.60 -45.08
CA ASN A 669 7.80 -40.81 -43.86
C ASN A 669 7.09 -39.51 -43.48
N VAL A 670 5.83 -39.59 -43.09
CA VAL A 670 5.06 -38.45 -42.57
C VAL A 670 4.42 -38.84 -41.24
N ARG A 671 4.53 -37.96 -40.24
CA ARG A 671 3.84 -38.13 -38.95
C ARG A 671 2.33 -38.04 -39.15
N ILE A 672 1.57 -38.84 -38.42
CA ILE A 672 0.10 -38.88 -38.54
C ILE A 672 -0.63 -38.73 -37.19
N ASN A 673 0.10 -38.70 -36.08
CA ASN A 673 -0.46 -38.63 -34.73
C ASN A 673 -0.49 -37.21 -34.13
N ASP A 674 -0.14 -36.19 -34.93
CA ASP A 674 -0.18 -34.80 -34.53
C ASP A 674 -1.19 -34.03 -35.41
N PRO A 675 -2.38 -33.67 -34.89
CA PRO A 675 -3.43 -33.04 -35.66
C PRO A 675 -3.11 -31.59 -36.07
N THR A 676 -2.10 -30.96 -35.46
CA THR A 676 -1.64 -29.62 -35.82
C THR A 676 -1.09 -29.57 -37.24
N TYR A 677 -0.55 -30.70 -37.73
CA TYR A 677 0.10 -30.77 -39.02
C TYR A 677 -0.66 -31.69 -39.99
N SER A 678 -0.88 -31.16 -41.19
CA SER A 678 -1.30 -31.94 -42.36
C SER A 678 -0.20 -31.88 -43.43
N PHE A 679 -0.19 -32.85 -44.35
CA PHE A 679 0.89 -32.98 -45.33
C PHE A 679 0.34 -33.02 -46.74
N VAL A 680 0.87 -32.15 -47.60
CA VAL A 680 0.49 -32.07 -49.01
C VAL A 680 1.71 -32.33 -49.89
N ALA A 681 1.59 -33.28 -50.81
CA ALA A 681 2.56 -33.46 -51.87
C ALA A 681 2.37 -32.38 -52.93
N GLN A 682 3.47 -31.75 -53.32
CA GLN A 682 3.47 -30.70 -54.34
C GLN A 682 4.56 -30.99 -55.37
N ARG A 683 4.30 -30.54 -56.60
CA ARG A 683 5.28 -30.56 -57.68
C ARG A 683 5.53 -29.17 -58.24
N SER A 684 6.70 -28.99 -58.84
CA SER A 684 7.11 -27.77 -59.54
C SER A 684 7.96 -28.11 -60.75
N THR A 685 7.93 -27.26 -61.79
CA THR A 685 8.84 -27.36 -62.94
C THR A 685 9.99 -26.34 -62.87
N ASP A 686 9.87 -25.34 -61.99
CA ASP A 686 10.77 -24.17 -61.90
C ASP A 686 11.27 -23.86 -60.48
N LEU A 687 10.89 -24.67 -59.47
CA LEU A 687 11.14 -24.48 -58.03
C LEU A 687 10.48 -23.23 -57.41
N GLN A 688 9.72 -22.47 -58.19
CA GLN A 688 9.03 -21.25 -57.74
C GLN A 688 7.52 -21.50 -57.59
N ASN A 689 6.91 -22.12 -58.59
CA ASN A 689 5.47 -22.39 -58.64
C ASN A 689 5.20 -23.84 -58.26
N TRP A 690 4.49 -24.05 -57.15
CA TRP A 690 4.18 -25.37 -56.61
C TRP A 690 2.68 -25.69 -56.74
N VAL A 691 2.35 -26.84 -57.34
CA VAL A 691 0.96 -27.32 -57.54
C VAL A 691 0.78 -28.73 -56.96
N ASN A 692 -0.44 -29.11 -56.62
CA ASN A 692 -0.78 -30.42 -56.02
C ASN A 692 -1.51 -31.36 -56.99
N THR A 693 -1.50 -31.09 -58.28
CA THR A 693 -2.16 -31.90 -59.32
C THR A 693 -1.17 -32.81 -60.05
N GLN A 694 -1.68 -33.89 -60.66
CA GLN A 694 -0.89 -34.92 -61.37
C GLN A 694 0.09 -35.66 -60.44
N LEU A 695 -0.32 -35.87 -59.20
CA LEU A 695 0.37 -36.67 -58.21
C LEU A 695 -0.60 -37.72 -57.67
N GLU A 696 -0.26 -39.00 -57.82
CA GLU A 696 -0.92 -40.07 -57.10
C GLU A 696 -0.22 -40.28 -55.74
N ILE A 697 -1.00 -40.37 -54.67
CA ILE A 697 -0.50 -40.52 -53.30
C ILE A 697 -1.04 -41.83 -52.72
N VAL A 698 -0.14 -42.70 -52.28
CA VAL A 698 -0.48 -43.97 -51.64
C VAL A 698 0.30 -44.08 -50.33
N ASP A 699 -0.40 -44.22 -49.21
CA ASP A 699 0.22 -44.42 -47.90
C ASP A 699 0.37 -45.91 -47.58
N SER A 700 1.49 -46.27 -46.97
CA SER A 700 1.81 -47.62 -46.47
C SER A 700 2.36 -47.55 -45.04
N ASP A 701 2.55 -48.70 -44.40
CA ASP A 701 3.11 -48.74 -43.04
C ASP A 701 4.57 -48.27 -43.04
N SER A 702 4.89 -47.38 -42.09
CA SER A 702 6.25 -46.89 -41.88
C SER A 702 7.03 -47.82 -40.95
N ASN A 703 8.31 -48.01 -41.25
CA ASN A 703 9.25 -48.70 -40.35
C ASN A 703 9.55 -47.90 -39.07
N LEU A 704 9.16 -46.62 -39.02
CA LEU A 704 9.30 -45.75 -37.82
C LEU A 704 8.17 -45.98 -36.80
N GLY A 705 7.24 -46.89 -37.10
CA GLY A 705 6.16 -47.28 -36.20
C GLY A 705 4.82 -46.61 -36.49
N PRO A 706 3.81 -46.85 -35.62
CA PRO A 706 2.41 -46.51 -35.90
C PRO A 706 2.11 -45.00 -35.95
N ASN A 707 3.01 -44.17 -35.42
CA ASN A 707 2.89 -42.71 -35.45
C ASN A 707 3.22 -42.11 -36.83
N PHE A 708 3.75 -42.92 -37.75
CA PHE A 708 4.17 -42.50 -39.09
C PHE A 708 3.51 -43.37 -40.17
N LYS A 709 3.36 -42.78 -41.36
CA LYS A 709 3.06 -43.49 -42.60
C LYS A 709 4.14 -43.23 -43.63
N LEU A 710 4.48 -44.26 -44.41
CA LEU A 710 5.37 -44.09 -45.55
C LEU A 710 4.52 -43.72 -46.76
N ARG A 711 4.62 -42.45 -47.17
CA ARG A 711 3.86 -41.85 -48.26
C ARG A 711 4.59 -42.00 -49.57
N HIS A 712 3.98 -42.70 -50.52
CA HIS A 712 4.46 -42.87 -51.89
C HIS A 712 3.81 -41.82 -52.79
N ILE A 713 4.64 -41.12 -53.57
CA ILE A 713 4.24 -40.04 -54.46
C ILE A 713 4.69 -40.41 -55.87
N ILE A 714 3.72 -40.54 -56.77
CA ILE A 714 3.94 -40.92 -58.16
C ILE A 714 3.52 -39.75 -59.04
N TYR A 715 4.41 -39.28 -59.91
CA TYR A 715 4.10 -38.23 -60.87
C TYR A 715 3.45 -38.80 -62.12
N GLU A 716 2.28 -38.29 -62.48
CA GLU A 716 1.46 -38.77 -63.59
C GLU A 716 1.46 -37.80 -64.80
N GLY A 717 2.33 -36.79 -64.81
CA GLY A 717 2.36 -35.80 -65.88
C GLY A 717 3.45 -36.03 -66.94
N ASP A 718 3.35 -35.28 -68.03
CA ASP A 718 4.23 -35.39 -69.20
C ASP A 718 5.41 -34.39 -69.18
N ASP A 719 5.59 -33.63 -68.09
CA ASP A 719 6.65 -32.62 -68.02
C ASP A 719 8.03 -33.32 -68.01
N PRO A 720 8.99 -32.89 -68.86
CA PRO A 720 10.30 -33.54 -68.99
C PRO A 720 11.20 -33.40 -67.76
N ARG A 721 10.84 -32.52 -66.82
CA ARG A 721 11.48 -32.35 -65.52
C ARG A 721 10.46 -31.83 -64.52
N SER A 722 10.32 -32.54 -63.40
CA SER A 722 9.51 -32.10 -62.26
C SER A 722 10.28 -32.31 -60.96
N PHE A 723 10.12 -31.35 -60.04
CA PHE A 723 10.57 -31.41 -58.66
C PHE A 723 9.38 -31.74 -57.78
N ILE A 724 9.56 -32.62 -56.81
CA ILE A 724 8.50 -33.02 -55.87
C ILE A 724 8.97 -32.69 -54.46
N ARG A 725 8.05 -32.20 -53.63
CA ARG A 725 8.25 -32.03 -52.20
C ARG A 725 7.01 -32.47 -51.44
N VAL A 726 7.18 -32.76 -50.15
CA VAL A 726 6.07 -32.78 -49.21
C VAL A 726 6.19 -31.54 -48.34
N ALA A 727 5.13 -30.74 -48.33
CA ALA A 727 5.02 -29.58 -47.46
C ALA A 727 4.08 -29.93 -46.31
N SER A 728 4.51 -29.63 -45.09
CA SER A 728 3.60 -29.55 -43.95
C SER A 728 2.74 -28.29 -44.08
N GLN A 729 1.50 -28.37 -43.64
CA GLN A 729 0.56 -27.26 -43.51
C GLN A 729 0.00 -27.31 -42.10
N THR A 730 0.03 -26.19 -41.40
CA THR A 730 -0.68 -26.04 -40.13
C THR A 730 -2.16 -26.04 -40.41
N SER A 731 -2.90 -26.96 -39.78
CA SER A 731 -4.36 -26.96 -39.81
C SER A 731 -4.83 -25.68 -39.08
N ASN A 732 -5.44 -24.74 -39.79
CA ASN A 732 -6.12 -23.59 -39.16
C ASN A 732 -7.32 -24.06 -38.34
#